data_AF-A0A1G1PXM3-F1
#
_entry.id   AF-A0A1G1PXM3-F1
#
_cell.length_a   1.000
_cell.length_b   1.000
_cell.length_c   1.000
_cell.angle_alpha   90.00
_cell.angle_beta   90.00
_cell.angle_gamma   90.00
#
_symmetry.space_group_name_H-M   'P 1'
#
loop_
_entity.id
_entity.type
_entity.pdbx_description
1 polymer ?
#
loop_
_entity_poly.entity_id
_entity_poly.type
_entity_poly.pdbx_seq_one_letter_code
_entity_poly.pdbx_strand_id
1 'polypeptide(L)'
;MKKYGFIVVLLAAALIAAHLPAQAGITDGLVGYWKFDEGVGITAADASIEVYPAQTPKTATLYNGLTWTDGFIGKALSFDGTDDYAEVNAATEINNLGPLTYSAWVNTRAASGYIFHSPRRFVFYNTQLRFDDYTTNLAKSSANNALPLNQWVHVAVTWDGGPLASGVHMFVNGIETSYSYSVNGAGTPQTSSTFLIGKYPYPTQPYHYLNGSLDEAAIYSRALSASEIQELYALTAGGSSIPLTPINTAPVISSLPATAAAVWPNPAALAAFVSDDGLPTGASVTTQWSVISGAGAVSFTRQTYSVTDAAFSVPGSYAIRLSATDGVLSSYRDVQVTVMPEPLKLQIQKSGTGSGSVSGSGINCLPAGQAGGSDCAETFSTTTPVTLSATPAEDSVFLGWAGGGCTGTGACTVTVDSAKTVTAFFDTLTTGSREFYVDNQNSSASDTNPGTQALPWKTIQKAASTAQAGDKVIVKRGEYKEFVSIANSGMADKPIVFEGERDSNGHWLTIIDPSTPASTGWVPAPEIGAGVYKKTNVPFETHELTIDHKRVGFVYTMDALPEINDAYDNSGLTTGAQILAMPADAQLMSKFSWKKIRFWDGVEALYGAVGNTTYLRLRNGEDPNGMNIRAAPNKDGSDMPDMHKPVFKIQDKSYITLRNFMMRGAIGCVLVSGANTHHNIIESNHLSNGYTRVPISGRAYENVVRNNEITANYYGYNDPGAWGGGSEYRYLIRGHHYMLSKFLMGASSTLDSGIYLSGAGNSNVISGNHIFKGLGTGIGVYSWTGYSPTQDTDIFDNTIENEPSIGILLSEGHTGTKVHDNLVSDCNINMRFHHMNTAGETDRIVYIYRNKLWLPQNAGEHIYAHFYDDPAAYNPEFWVYHNSFSGGKAGLIVSSFATQFASGVPNFRFLNNIFSGAVYIDQATLTLMTNKAMLGIFDYNLITAPFPTYPITYDPAWFGAQNIKVQSPIWSTASMPDFVLPSSSPAIDAGVDLSRQFVIDGVSYNPLPGMNSQYFEGIAPDIGAYEYISNEVYGDLSGNGAITAYDAGLALEQGKTTLEAAEIGQKAAGLS
;
A
#
# COMPACT_ATOMS: atom_id res chain seq x y z
N MET A 1 68.37 34.58 -2.67
CA MET A 1 68.56 34.59 -1.20
C MET A 1 68.11 33.25 -0.63
N LYS A 2 68.93 32.58 0.20
CA LYS A 2 68.65 31.33 0.95
C LYS A 2 68.30 30.08 0.11
N LYS A 3 68.55 28.83 0.55
CA LYS A 3 69.63 28.21 1.36
C LYS A 3 69.60 26.67 1.11
N TYR A 4 70.74 26.00 1.33
CA TYR A 4 71.05 24.56 1.58
C TYR A 4 69.91 23.64 2.09
N GLY A 5 69.88 22.30 1.96
CA GLY A 5 70.93 21.23 1.87
C GLY A 5 70.90 20.37 3.17
N PHE A 6 71.18 19.05 3.28
CA PHE A 6 71.94 18.00 2.55
C PHE A 6 71.01 16.81 2.12
N ILE A 7 71.35 15.67 1.48
CA ILE A 7 72.57 14.88 1.10
C ILE A 7 73.02 13.74 2.07
N VAL A 8 72.52 12.51 1.81
CA VAL A 8 73.16 11.14 1.89
C VAL A 8 73.71 10.62 3.26
N VAL A 9 73.99 9.28 3.37
CA VAL A 9 74.67 8.50 4.46
C VAL A 9 73.71 7.99 5.57
N LEU A 10 73.53 6.69 5.94
CA LEU A 10 73.93 5.31 5.51
C LEU A 10 72.64 4.43 5.56
N LEU A 11 72.45 3.25 4.94
CA LEU A 11 73.32 2.17 4.44
C LEU A 11 73.94 1.24 5.51
N ALA A 12 73.12 0.69 6.43
CA ALA A 12 73.52 -0.41 7.34
C ALA A 12 72.35 -1.19 8.02
N ALA A 13 71.24 -1.53 7.33
CA ALA A 13 70.17 -2.39 7.88
C ALA A 13 69.23 -2.99 6.79
N ALA A 14 69.74 -3.91 5.97
CA ALA A 14 68.93 -4.63 4.95
C ALA A 14 69.49 -6.02 4.53
N LEU A 15 70.37 -6.60 5.34
CA LEU A 15 70.60 -8.06 5.35
C LEU A 15 69.94 -8.60 6.62
N ILE A 16 69.47 -9.84 6.58
CA ILE A 16 68.63 -10.51 7.61
C ILE A 16 67.18 -9.98 7.62
N ALA A 17 66.39 -10.48 6.67
CA ALA A 17 64.91 -10.57 6.69
C ALA A 17 64.41 -11.32 5.44
N ALA A 18 64.71 -12.62 5.31
CA ALA A 18 64.46 -13.39 4.09
C ALA A 18 64.21 -14.88 4.34
N HIS A 19 63.29 -15.20 5.27
CA HIS A 19 63.11 -16.55 5.82
C HIS A 19 61.76 -17.23 5.55
N LEU A 20 60.89 -16.63 4.72
CA LEU A 20 59.92 -17.39 3.93
C LEU A 20 60.02 -16.95 2.45
N PRO A 21 60.56 -17.79 1.54
CA PRO A 21 60.44 -17.54 0.10
C PRO A 21 58.98 -17.73 -0.32
N ALA A 22 58.50 -16.90 -1.26
CA ALA A 22 57.12 -16.90 -1.72
C ALA A 22 56.75 -18.16 -2.53
N GLN A 23 56.48 -19.26 -1.82
CA GLN A 23 56.02 -20.53 -2.38
C GLN A 23 54.47 -20.52 -2.40
N ALA A 24 53.89 -20.53 -3.60
CA ALA A 24 52.48 -20.12 -3.82
C ALA A 24 51.39 -21.01 -3.20
N GLY A 25 51.74 -22.14 -2.57
CA GLY A 25 50.80 -22.96 -1.79
C GLY A 25 50.58 -22.38 -0.38
N ILE A 26 51.63 -22.40 0.44
CA ILE A 26 51.59 -22.03 1.87
C ILE A 26 51.27 -20.55 2.17
N THR A 27 51.04 -19.71 1.16
CA THR A 27 50.60 -18.30 1.32
C THR A 27 49.13 -18.09 0.93
N ASP A 28 48.50 -19.03 0.21
CA ASP A 28 47.09 -18.92 -0.16
C ASP A 28 46.16 -19.06 1.05
N GLY A 29 45.16 -18.19 1.15
CA GLY A 29 44.19 -18.16 2.24
C GLY A 29 44.73 -17.70 3.60
N LEU A 30 45.98 -17.21 3.71
CA LEU A 30 46.53 -16.67 4.96
C LEU A 30 45.77 -15.42 5.42
N VAL A 31 45.32 -15.42 6.68
CA VAL A 31 44.45 -14.36 7.26
C VAL A 31 45.12 -13.62 8.41
N GLY A 32 46.15 -14.19 9.03
CA GLY A 32 46.91 -13.58 10.13
C GLY A 32 48.17 -14.39 10.41
N TYR A 33 49.28 -13.71 10.66
CA TYR A 33 50.58 -14.36 10.89
C TYR A 33 51.45 -13.50 11.79
N TRP A 34 51.90 -14.03 12.92
CA TRP A 34 52.77 -13.34 13.87
C TRP A 34 54.07 -14.12 14.04
N LYS A 35 55.16 -13.54 13.52
CA LYS A 35 56.53 -14.05 13.64
C LYS A 35 57.06 -13.99 15.08
N PHE A 36 56.52 -13.07 15.89
CA PHE A 36 57.01 -12.74 17.24
C PHE A 36 58.49 -12.31 17.31
N ASP A 37 59.02 -11.84 16.18
CA ASP A 37 60.42 -11.44 15.98
C ASP A 37 60.79 -10.08 16.59
N GLU A 38 59.81 -9.28 17.05
CA GLU A 38 60.03 -7.89 17.48
C GLU A 38 60.96 -7.77 18.70
N GLY A 39 60.94 -8.77 19.59
CA GLY A 39 61.86 -8.91 20.72
C GLY A 39 61.74 -7.85 21.83
N VAL A 40 60.97 -6.78 21.64
CA VAL A 40 60.71 -5.69 22.59
C VAL A 40 59.32 -5.09 22.39
N GLY A 41 58.78 -4.45 23.42
CA GLY A 41 57.48 -3.78 23.38
C GLY A 41 56.32 -4.66 23.82
N ILE A 42 55.09 -4.19 23.56
CA ILE A 42 53.82 -4.81 24.01
C ILE A 42 52.88 -5.15 22.84
N THR A 43 53.41 -5.28 21.63
CA THR A 43 52.65 -5.58 20.41
C THR A 43 53.45 -6.48 19.48
N ALA A 44 52.81 -7.50 18.92
CA ALA A 44 53.30 -8.25 17.77
C ALA A 44 52.56 -7.83 16.50
N ALA A 45 53.31 -7.58 15.44
CA ALA A 45 52.79 -7.20 14.13
C ALA A 45 52.23 -8.42 13.39
N ASP A 46 51.14 -8.18 12.66
CA ASP A 46 50.59 -9.15 11.72
C ASP A 46 51.37 -9.05 10.40
N ALA A 47 52.25 -10.02 10.15
CA ALA A 47 53.03 -10.13 8.93
C ALA A 47 52.20 -10.64 7.73
N SER A 48 50.93 -11.05 7.90
CA SER A 48 50.11 -11.44 6.75
C SER A 48 49.85 -10.27 5.78
N ILE A 49 49.90 -9.02 6.27
CA ILE A 49 49.82 -7.82 5.42
C ILE A 49 51.08 -7.56 4.59
N GLU A 50 52.20 -8.27 4.82
CA GLU A 50 53.34 -8.29 3.89
C GLU A 50 52.97 -9.05 2.60
N VAL A 51 52.10 -10.06 2.71
CA VAL A 51 51.60 -10.89 1.60
C VAL A 51 50.33 -10.30 1.00
N TYR A 52 49.42 -9.78 1.82
CA TYR A 52 48.15 -9.20 1.42
C TYR A 52 47.95 -7.77 2.01
N PRO A 53 48.59 -6.73 1.46
CA PRO A 53 48.54 -5.35 1.99
C PRO A 53 47.16 -4.68 2.05
N ALA A 54 46.11 -5.32 1.55
CA ALA A 54 44.73 -4.86 1.59
C ALA A 54 43.89 -5.45 2.75
N GLN A 55 44.43 -6.40 3.52
CA GLN A 55 43.74 -6.93 4.71
C GLN A 55 43.83 -5.96 5.90
N THR A 56 42.84 -6.01 6.79
CA THR A 56 42.90 -5.33 8.09
C THR A 56 44.06 -5.89 8.93
N PRO A 57 45.04 -5.09 9.39
CA PRO A 57 46.17 -5.59 10.16
C PRO A 57 45.75 -6.08 11.56
N LYS A 58 46.00 -7.36 11.84
CA LYS A 58 45.58 -8.06 13.07
C LYS A 58 46.62 -7.98 14.18
N THR A 59 47.06 -6.77 14.53
CA THR A 59 48.06 -6.55 15.58
C THR A 59 47.63 -7.20 16.91
N ALA A 60 48.49 -8.06 17.45
CA ALA A 60 48.27 -8.70 18.75
C ALA A 60 48.90 -7.83 19.86
N THR A 61 48.12 -7.44 20.86
CA THR A 61 48.61 -6.68 22.02
C THR A 61 48.94 -7.64 23.16
N LEU A 62 50.07 -7.44 23.83
CA LEU A 62 50.60 -8.31 24.89
C LEU A 62 50.19 -7.78 26.28
N TYR A 63 49.76 -8.67 27.17
CA TYR A 63 49.21 -8.32 28.48
C TYR A 63 49.95 -8.99 29.65
N ASN A 64 49.74 -8.42 30.84
CA ASN A 64 50.12 -8.91 32.18
C ASN A 64 51.62 -9.05 32.49
N GLY A 65 52.48 -9.22 31.49
CA GLY A 65 53.94 -9.31 31.67
C GLY A 65 54.65 -10.01 30.52
N LEU A 66 53.88 -10.76 29.71
CA LEU A 66 54.25 -11.57 28.56
C LEU A 66 55.55 -11.12 27.88
N THR A 67 56.57 -11.95 28.08
CA THR A 67 57.97 -11.61 27.78
C THR A 67 58.42 -12.13 26.42
N TRP A 68 59.40 -11.45 25.82
CA TRP A 68 60.10 -11.94 24.64
C TRP A 68 61.26 -12.87 25.05
N THR A 69 61.42 -13.96 24.33
CA THR A 69 62.48 -14.96 24.50
C THR A 69 63.14 -15.30 23.17
N ASP A 70 64.21 -16.11 23.19
CA ASP A 70 64.78 -16.68 21.95
C ASP A 70 63.80 -17.74 21.41
N GLY A 71 63.45 -17.65 20.13
CA GLY A 71 62.46 -18.51 19.50
C GLY A 71 62.99 -19.86 19.04
N PHE A 72 62.21 -20.49 18.17
CA PHE A 72 62.68 -21.53 17.25
C PHE A 72 63.27 -20.88 16.00
N ILE A 73 62.60 -19.84 15.47
CA ILE A 73 63.18 -18.80 14.61
C ILE A 73 63.31 -17.53 15.47
N GLY A 74 64.39 -16.77 15.30
CA GLY A 74 64.51 -15.40 15.84
C GLY A 74 64.05 -15.21 17.30
N LYS A 75 62.91 -14.53 17.51
CA LYS A 75 62.29 -14.30 18.83
C LYS A 75 60.90 -14.93 18.94
N ALA A 76 60.49 -15.16 20.19
CA ALA A 76 59.22 -15.78 20.54
C ALA A 76 58.59 -15.12 21.78
N LEU A 77 57.29 -15.35 21.99
CA LEU A 77 56.58 -14.97 23.21
C LEU A 77 56.66 -16.09 24.25
N SER A 78 57.11 -15.78 25.48
CA SER A 78 57.17 -16.71 26.62
C SER A 78 56.15 -16.35 27.69
N PHE A 79 55.19 -17.26 27.88
CA PHE A 79 54.04 -17.18 28.79
C PHE A 79 54.34 -17.92 30.10
N ASP A 80 54.14 -17.26 31.24
CA ASP A 80 54.52 -17.77 32.56
C ASP A 80 53.62 -18.90 33.10
N GLY A 81 52.37 -18.98 32.65
CA GLY A 81 51.35 -19.93 33.11
C GLY A 81 50.47 -19.45 34.27
N THR A 82 50.56 -18.17 34.67
CA THR A 82 49.76 -17.56 35.74
C THR A 82 48.68 -16.65 35.18
N ASP A 83 49.04 -15.68 34.34
CA ASP A 83 48.07 -14.76 33.74
C ASP A 83 48.43 -14.13 32.38
N ASP A 84 49.59 -14.43 31.80
CA ASP A 84 50.04 -13.95 30.47
C ASP A 84 49.09 -14.31 29.30
N TYR A 85 48.91 -13.38 28.36
CA TYR A 85 48.21 -13.59 27.10
C TYR A 85 48.46 -12.48 26.07
N ALA A 86 48.08 -12.75 24.81
CA ALA A 86 47.94 -11.72 23.78
C ALA A 86 46.51 -11.68 23.21
N GLU A 87 46.04 -10.49 22.85
CA GLU A 87 44.69 -10.22 22.31
C GLU A 87 44.77 -9.58 20.92
N VAL A 88 43.98 -10.08 19.97
CA VAL A 88 43.99 -9.65 18.57
C VAL A 88 42.85 -8.68 18.27
N ASN A 89 43.19 -7.49 17.78
CA ASN A 89 42.29 -6.34 17.59
C ASN A 89 41.13 -6.54 16.58
N ALA A 90 41.29 -7.38 15.55
CA ALA A 90 40.35 -7.52 14.42
C ALA A 90 39.66 -8.90 14.38
N ALA A 91 39.15 -9.36 15.53
CA ALA A 91 38.68 -10.73 15.73
C ALA A 91 37.57 -11.20 14.75
N THR A 92 36.67 -10.34 14.27
CA THR A 92 35.51 -10.74 13.44
C THR A 92 35.88 -11.40 12.11
N GLU A 93 37.04 -11.09 11.52
CA GLU A 93 37.57 -11.74 10.30
C GLU A 93 38.09 -13.17 10.58
N ILE A 94 38.46 -13.46 11.84
CA ILE A 94 39.09 -14.73 12.25
C ILE A 94 38.06 -15.67 12.92
N ASN A 95 37.15 -15.12 13.72
CA ASN A 95 36.13 -15.85 14.47
C ASN A 95 35.19 -16.67 13.58
N ASN A 96 34.90 -16.14 12.39
CA ASN A 96 33.80 -16.58 11.53
C ASN A 96 34.25 -17.45 10.36
N LEU A 97 35.51 -17.90 10.37
CA LEU A 97 36.02 -18.86 9.40
C LEU A 97 35.22 -20.17 9.47
N GLY A 98 34.83 -20.65 8.28
CA GLY A 98 34.23 -21.97 8.09
C GLY A 98 35.33 -23.03 8.11
N PRO A 99 35.91 -23.40 6.95
CA PRO A 99 37.18 -24.10 6.96
C PRO A 99 38.28 -23.19 7.54
N LEU A 100 39.24 -23.79 8.26
CA LEU A 100 40.38 -23.04 8.81
C LEU A 100 41.62 -23.92 8.97
N THR A 101 42.76 -23.27 9.16
CA THR A 101 43.97 -23.88 9.72
C THR A 101 44.55 -22.96 10.78
N TYR A 102 44.97 -23.53 11.91
CA TYR A 102 45.84 -22.88 12.88
C TYR A 102 47.20 -23.59 12.90
N SER A 103 48.29 -22.84 12.95
CA SER A 103 49.67 -23.34 13.02
C SER A 103 50.48 -22.52 14.02
N ALA A 104 51.42 -23.15 14.71
CA ALA A 104 52.43 -22.47 15.53
C ALA A 104 53.63 -23.39 15.80
N TRP A 105 54.80 -22.81 16.03
CA TRP A 105 55.85 -23.47 16.79
C TRP A 105 55.59 -23.27 18.28
N VAL A 106 55.70 -24.34 19.07
CA VAL A 106 55.40 -24.33 20.50
C VAL A 106 56.48 -25.04 21.31
N ASN A 107 56.78 -24.50 22.50
CA ASN A 107 57.67 -25.13 23.48
C ASN A 107 56.99 -25.11 24.85
N THR A 108 56.27 -26.19 25.17
CA THR A 108 55.37 -26.26 26.33
C THR A 108 56.09 -26.75 27.58
N ARG A 109 56.00 -25.97 28.66
CA ARG A 109 56.59 -26.31 29.98
C ARG A 109 55.62 -27.10 30.87
N ALA A 110 54.31 -26.90 30.69
CA ALA A 110 53.25 -27.67 31.36
C ALA A 110 52.57 -28.68 30.42
N ALA A 111 51.91 -29.69 30.99
CA ALA A 111 51.22 -30.75 30.24
C ALA A 111 49.84 -30.34 29.68
N SER A 112 49.29 -29.18 30.06
CA SER A 112 48.02 -28.65 29.56
C SER A 112 48.09 -27.12 29.44
N GLY A 113 47.40 -26.54 28.45
CA GLY A 113 47.41 -25.10 28.17
C GLY A 113 46.67 -24.75 26.87
N TYR A 114 46.49 -23.44 26.62
CA TYR A 114 45.80 -22.92 25.44
C TYR A 114 46.79 -22.34 24.42
N ILE A 115 46.62 -22.60 23.13
CA ILE A 115 47.42 -21.97 22.06
C ILE A 115 46.59 -20.84 21.44
N PHE A 116 45.43 -21.18 20.87
CA PHE A 116 44.49 -20.24 20.25
C PHE A 116 43.07 -20.43 20.81
N HIS A 117 42.33 -19.33 20.98
CA HIS A 117 40.93 -19.36 21.38
C HIS A 117 40.09 -18.27 20.68
N SER A 118 39.11 -18.70 19.88
CA SER A 118 37.88 -17.95 19.54
C SER A 118 36.91 -18.80 18.71
N PRO A 119 35.60 -18.79 19.02
CA PRO A 119 35.00 -19.59 20.10
C PRO A 119 35.35 -21.09 20.05
N ARG A 120 35.89 -21.53 18.91
CA ARG A 120 36.71 -22.74 18.73
C ARG A 120 38.04 -22.56 19.47
N ARG A 121 38.72 -23.65 19.79
CA ARG A 121 40.02 -23.60 20.48
C ARG A 121 40.98 -24.64 19.94
N PHE A 122 42.26 -24.28 19.87
CA PHE A 122 43.36 -25.22 19.69
C PHE A 122 44.24 -25.17 20.93
N VAL A 123 44.31 -26.31 21.61
CA VAL A 123 44.77 -26.43 22.98
C VAL A 123 45.50 -27.75 23.15
N PHE A 124 46.12 -27.93 24.31
CA PHE A 124 46.64 -29.23 24.71
C PHE A 124 46.20 -29.59 26.12
N TYR A 125 45.96 -30.88 26.31
CA TYR A 125 45.52 -31.47 27.57
C TYR A 125 46.25 -32.79 27.80
N ASN A 126 46.93 -32.91 28.93
CA ASN A 126 47.76 -34.07 29.27
C ASN A 126 48.68 -34.52 28.11
N THR A 127 49.37 -33.58 27.47
CA THR A 127 50.24 -33.76 26.28
C THR A 127 49.56 -34.29 25.00
N GLN A 128 48.22 -34.26 24.95
CA GLN A 128 47.45 -34.46 23.72
C GLN A 128 47.16 -33.11 23.07
N LEU A 129 47.32 -33.00 21.75
CA LEU A 129 46.68 -31.91 21.00
C LEU A 129 45.17 -32.14 20.99
N ARG A 130 44.40 -31.05 21.13
CA ARG A 130 42.95 -31.09 21.08
C ARG A 130 42.40 -29.86 20.35
N PHE A 131 41.42 -30.11 19.51
CA PHE A 131 40.57 -29.08 18.89
C PHE A 131 39.14 -29.28 19.37
N ASP A 132 38.48 -28.19 19.76
CA ASP A 132 37.05 -28.18 20.08
C ASP A 132 36.39 -26.95 19.45
N ASP A 133 35.14 -27.12 19.01
CA ASP A 133 34.18 -26.04 18.86
C ASP A 133 33.12 -26.19 19.96
N TYR A 134 33.16 -25.29 20.95
CA TYR A 134 32.19 -25.29 22.05
C TYR A 134 30.75 -25.00 21.60
N THR A 135 30.57 -24.37 20.45
CA THR A 135 29.27 -23.89 19.96
C THR A 135 28.48 -24.97 19.23
N THR A 136 29.20 -25.96 18.68
CA THR A 136 28.63 -27.17 18.07
C THR A 136 28.92 -28.44 18.89
N ASN A 137 29.76 -28.40 19.92
CA ASN A 137 30.27 -29.56 20.67
C ASN A 137 31.05 -30.57 19.80
N LEU A 138 31.57 -30.12 18.65
CA LEU A 138 32.56 -30.86 17.84
C LEU A 138 33.89 -30.91 18.62
N ALA A 139 34.50 -32.10 18.72
CA ALA A 139 35.76 -32.28 19.45
C ALA A 139 36.63 -33.38 18.84
N LYS A 140 37.96 -33.21 18.89
CA LYS A 140 38.93 -34.26 18.52
C LYS A 140 40.23 -34.11 19.31
N SER A 141 40.78 -35.24 19.80
CA SER A 141 42.09 -35.29 20.47
C SER A 141 43.05 -36.26 19.78
N SER A 142 44.33 -35.89 19.70
CA SER A 142 45.42 -36.77 19.26
C SER A 142 45.60 -37.98 20.19
N ALA A 143 46.53 -38.87 19.85
CA ALA A 143 47.07 -39.85 20.77
C ALA A 143 47.71 -39.21 22.01
N ASN A 144 47.88 -40.00 23.06
CA ASN A 144 48.59 -39.63 24.29
C ASN A 144 50.06 -39.31 23.99
N ASN A 145 50.64 -38.33 24.68
CA ASN A 145 52.04 -37.93 24.53
C ASN A 145 52.44 -37.45 23.12
N ALA A 146 51.51 -36.82 22.39
CA ALA A 146 51.79 -36.21 21.09
C ALA A 146 52.69 -34.94 21.20
N LEU A 147 52.64 -34.26 22.34
CA LEU A 147 53.48 -33.10 22.66
C LEU A 147 54.58 -33.45 23.67
N PRO A 148 55.87 -33.44 23.29
CA PRO A 148 56.97 -33.49 24.26
C PRO A 148 57.09 -32.16 25.01
N LEU A 149 57.42 -32.21 26.30
CA LEU A 149 57.62 -31.01 27.12
C LEU A 149 59.04 -30.46 27.01
N ASN A 150 59.18 -29.13 27.11
CA ASN A 150 60.44 -28.38 27.06
C ASN A 150 61.22 -28.57 25.74
N GLN A 151 60.52 -28.82 24.63
CA GLN A 151 61.08 -28.97 23.29
C GLN A 151 60.25 -28.14 22.30
N TRP A 152 60.91 -27.50 21.33
CA TRP A 152 60.24 -26.84 20.22
C TRP A 152 59.67 -27.89 19.26
N VAL A 153 58.38 -27.81 18.97
CA VAL A 153 57.69 -28.63 17.96
C VAL A 153 56.69 -27.76 17.18
N HIS A 154 56.58 -28.01 15.87
CA HIS A 154 55.55 -27.39 15.05
C HIS A 154 54.23 -28.14 15.26
N VAL A 155 53.15 -27.43 15.54
CA VAL A 155 51.81 -28.02 15.69
C VAL A 155 50.81 -27.29 14.82
N ALA A 156 49.94 -28.06 14.18
CA ALA A 156 48.88 -27.53 13.35
C ALA A 156 47.57 -28.30 13.55
N VAL A 157 46.46 -27.60 13.33
CA VAL A 157 45.14 -28.21 13.13
C VAL A 157 44.48 -27.61 11.90
N THR A 158 43.91 -28.46 11.07
CA THR A 158 43.09 -28.10 9.91
C THR A 158 41.66 -28.57 10.15
N TRP A 159 40.67 -27.81 9.68
CA TRP A 159 39.25 -28.15 9.77
C TRP A 159 38.54 -27.76 8.48
N ASP A 160 37.68 -28.65 7.97
CA ASP A 160 36.89 -28.46 6.75
C ASP A 160 35.66 -27.54 6.92
N GLY A 161 35.36 -27.10 8.15
CA GLY A 161 34.16 -26.32 8.47
C GLY A 161 32.92 -27.18 8.73
N GLY A 162 33.02 -28.51 8.61
CA GLY A 162 31.92 -29.45 8.76
C GLY A 162 31.69 -29.92 10.21
N PRO A 163 30.49 -30.42 10.54
CA PRO A 163 30.16 -30.91 11.89
C PRO A 163 30.79 -32.28 12.22
N LEU A 164 31.56 -32.89 11.32
CA LEU A 164 32.10 -34.24 11.49
C LEU A 164 33.55 -34.19 11.98
N ALA A 165 33.87 -34.93 13.03
CA ALA A 165 35.24 -35.06 13.52
C ALA A 165 36.16 -35.84 12.54
N SER A 166 35.63 -36.38 11.44
CA SER A 166 36.44 -36.84 10.30
C SER A 166 37.14 -35.69 9.58
N GLY A 167 36.55 -34.48 9.55
CA GLY A 167 37.06 -33.30 8.85
C GLY A 167 38.04 -32.43 9.64
N VAL A 168 38.44 -32.86 10.85
CA VAL A 168 39.46 -32.18 11.68
C VAL A 168 40.75 -33.01 11.64
N HIS A 169 41.88 -32.44 11.22
CA HIS A 169 43.17 -33.14 11.19
C HIS A 169 44.23 -32.38 12.00
N MET A 170 45.01 -33.09 12.83
CA MET A 170 46.03 -32.48 13.71
C MET A 170 47.41 -33.08 13.48
N PHE A 171 48.41 -32.21 13.40
CA PHE A 171 49.77 -32.52 12.96
C PHE A 171 50.81 -32.10 14.00
N VAL A 172 51.91 -32.86 14.09
CA VAL A 172 53.12 -32.52 14.83
C VAL A 172 54.31 -32.67 13.89
N ASN A 173 55.17 -31.66 13.79
CA ASN A 173 56.36 -31.65 12.93
C ASN A 173 56.08 -32.08 11.47
N GLY A 174 54.98 -31.56 10.90
CA GLY A 174 54.56 -31.86 9.52
C GLY A 174 53.85 -33.20 9.32
N ILE A 175 53.70 -34.03 10.35
CA ILE A 175 53.14 -35.39 10.27
C ILE A 175 51.80 -35.46 10.98
N GLU A 176 50.78 -36.09 10.36
CA GLU A 176 49.46 -36.23 10.98
C GLU A 176 49.50 -37.20 12.17
N THR A 177 48.85 -36.81 13.26
CA THR A 177 48.73 -37.64 14.47
C THR A 177 47.66 -38.71 14.32
N SER A 178 47.83 -39.85 14.99
CA SER A 178 46.72 -40.74 15.28
C SER A 178 45.83 -40.14 16.38
N TYR A 179 44.56 -40.57 16.47
CA TYR A 179 43.55 -39.96 17.33
C TYR A 179 43.09 -40.92 18.43
N SER A 180 42.82 -40.39 19.62
CA SER A 180 42.31 -41.17 20.77
C SER A 180 40.85 -40.89 21.11
N TYR A 181 40.32 -39.76 20.64
CA TYR A 181 38.99 -39.27 21.00
C TYR A 181 38.43 -38.38 19.88
N SER A 182 37.14 -38.54 19.59
CA SER A 182 36.41 -37.76 18.58
C SER A 182 34.92 -37.72 18.90
N VAL A 183 34.29 -36.55 18.76
CA VAL A 183 32.84 -36.33 18.88
C VAL A 183 32.41 -35.40 17.74
N ASN A 184 31.39 -35.81 16.98
CA ASN A 184 30.77 -34.96 15.95
C ASN A 184 29.91 -33.87 16.61
N GLY A 185 29.90 -32.68 16.02
CA GLY A 185 29.10 -31.57 16.48
C GLY A 185 27.61 -31.70 16.15
N ALA A 186 26.78 -31.07 16.99
CA ALA A 186 25.35 -30.87 16.81
C ALA A 186 24.99 -29.44 17.23
N GLY A 187 24.84 -28.54 16.25
CA GLY A 187 24.53 -27.13 16.48
C GLY A 187 24.90 -26.27 15.26
N THR A 188 24.77 -24.95 15.40
CA THR A 188 25.24 -23.95 14.44
C THR A 188 26.28 -23.04 15.11
N PRO A 189 27.43 -22.75 14.48
CA PRO A 189 28.48 -21.96 15.12
C PRO A 189 28.04 -20.56 15.59
N GLN A 190 28.48 -20.14 16.78
CA GLN A 190 28.32 -18.75 17.26
C GLN A 190 29.45 -17.86 16.70
N THR A 191 29.19 -16.55 16.57
CA THR A 191 29.94 -15.67 15.66
C THR A 191 30.66 -14.49 16.32
N SER A 192 30.75 -14.44 17.65
CA SER A 192 31.39 -13.33 18.37
C SER A 192 32.07 -13.72 19.69
N SER A 193 33.40 -13.69 19.70
CA SER A 193 34.25 -13.67 20.90
C SER A 193 35.54 -12.89 20.61
N THR A 194 36.26 -12.44 21.64
CA THR A 194 37.63 -11.94 21.48
C THR A 194 38.55 -13.07 21.04
N PHE A 195 39.46 -12.81 20.09
CA PHE A 195 40.49 -13.78 19.72
C PHE A 195 41.72 -13.64 20.62
N LEU A 196 42.03 -14.71 21.35
CA LEU A 196 43.12 -14.76 22.33
C LEU A 196 44.18 -15.78 21.94
N ILE A 197 45.44 -15.43 22.20
CA ILE A 197 46.61 -16.31 22.10
C ILE A 197 47.10 -16.59 23.52
N GLY A 198 47.34 -17.86 23.84
CA GLY A 198 47.87 -18.31 25.14
C GLY A 198 46.85 -18.47 26.28
N LYS A 199 45.55 -18.17 26.07
CA LYS A 199 44.57 -18.04 27.18
C LYS A 199 43.13 -18.42 26.83
N TYR A 200 42.40 -18.91 27.83
CA TYR A 200 40.93 -19.01 27.83
C TYR A 200 40.28 -17.76 28.44
N PRO A 201 39.18 -17.20 27.88
CA PRO A 201 38.58 -15.93 28.34
C PRO A 201 38.14 -15.90 29.81
N TYR A 202 37.73 -17.04 30.38
CA TYR A 202 37.24 -17.15 31.75
C TYR A 202 38.13 -18.10 32.58
N PRO A 203 39.35 -17.68 32.94
CA PRO A 203 40.33 -18.54 33.60
C PRO A 203 39.93 -18.84 35.05
N THR A 204 39.77 -20.14 35.36
CA THR A 204 39.37 -20.64 36.69
C THR A 204 40.30 -21.74 37.20
N GLN A 205 41.34 -22.08 36.45
CA GLN A 205 42.31 -23.14 36.69
C GLN A 205 43.66 -22.72 36.07
N PRO A 206 44.82 -23.13 36.62
CA PRO A 206 46.13 -22.74 36.06
C PRO A 206 46.31 -23.12 34.58
N TYR A 207 45.79 -24.28 34.16
CA TYR A 207 45.85 -24.74 32.77
C TYR A 207 44.94 -23.95 31.79
N HIS A 208 44.23 -22.91 32.25
CA HIS A 208 43.53 -21.96 31.37
C HIS A 208 44.48 -20.90 30.77
N TYR A 209 45.75 -20.90 31.18
CA TYR A 209 46.84 -20.15 30.57
C TYR A 209 47.90 -21.09 30.00
N LEU A 210 48.68 -20.59 29.06
CA LEU A 210 49.85 -21.26 28.52
C LEU A 210 51.04 -21.10 29.48
N ASN A 211 51.69 -22.21 29.81
CA ASN A 211 53.05 -22.18 30.34
C ASN A 211 54.01 -22.76 29.30
N GLY A 212 54.77 -21.90 28.65
CA GLY A 212 55.61 -22.26 27.50
C GLY A 212 55.94 -21.05 26.64
N SER A 213 56.42 -21.31 25.43
CA SER A 213 56.71 -20.27 24.44
C SER A 213 55.99 -20.57 23.12
N LEU A 214 55.58 -19.52 22.40
CA LEU A 214 54.98 -19.57 21.07
C LEU A 214 55.80 -18.75 20.08
N ASP A 215 55.90 -19.28 18.87
CA ASP A 215 56.67 -18.76 17.75
C ASP A 215 55.91 -19.06 16.44
N GLU A 216 56.13 -18.28 15.37
CA GLU A 216 55.60 -18.50 14.02
C GLU A 216 54.09 -18.85 13.98
N ALA A 217 53.27 -18.05 14.66
CA ALA A 217 51.84 -18.30 14.82
C ALA A 217 51.06 -17.85 13.57
N ALA A 218 50.38 -18.78 12.89
CA ALA A 218 49.69 -18.52 11.62
C ALA A 218 48.24 -19.04 11.58
N ILE A 219 47.38 -18.31 10.86
CA ILE A 219 45.95 -18.63 10.67
C ILE A 219 45.55 -18.53 9.21
N TYR A 220 44.85 -19.54 8.70
CA TYR A 220 44.35 -19.64 7.34
C TYR A 220 42.83 -19.79 7.29
N SER A 221 42.21 -19.24 6.26
CA SER A 221 40.77 -19.32 5.93
C SER A 221 40.38 -20.60 5.16
N ARG A 222 41.27 -21.59 5.17
CA ARG A 222 41.11 -22.90 4.51
C ARG A 222 41.79 -24.00 5.33
N ALA A 223 41.34 -25.23 5.16
CA ALA A 223 42.12 -26.40 5.56
C ALA A 223 43.34 -26.53 4.62
N LEU A 224 44.55 -26.52 5.18
CA LEU A 224 45.76 -26.90 4.46
C LEU A 224 45.80 -28.42 4.26
N SER A 225 46.36 -28.89 3.16
CA SER A 225 46.64 -30.32 2.96
C SER A 225 47.80 -30.80 3.83
N ALA A 226 47.88 -32.11 4.09
CA ALA A 226 49.00 -32.71 4.81
C ALA A 226 50.37 -32.38 4.18
N SER A 227 50.43 -32.28 2.84
CA SER A 227 51.61 -31.83 2.09
C SER A 227 51.98 -30.36 2.36
N GLU A 228 51.00 -29.46 2.43
CA GLU A 228 51.25 -28.04 2.75
C GLU A 228 51.64 -27.84 4.22
N ILE A 229 51.11 -28.66 5.14
CA ILE A 229 51.56 -28.69 6.54
C ILE A 229 52.99 -29.23 6.68
N GLN A 230 53.38 -30.22 5.87
CA GLN A 230 54.75 -30.72 5.80
C GLN A 230 55.70 -29.69 5.17
N GLU A 231 55.25 -28.95 4.15
CA GLU A 231 55.98 -27.86 3.50
C GLU A 231 56.19 -26.66 4.43
N LEU A 232 55.14 -26.22 5.14
CA LEU A 232 55.20 -25.16 6.16
C LEU A 232 56.16 -25.52 7.30
N TYR A 233 56.13 -26.78 7.76
CA TYR A 233 57.11 -27.31 8.72
C TYR A 233 58.55 -27.28 8.15
N ALA A 234 58.75 -27.74 6.91
CA ALA A 234 60.09 -27.82 6.31
C ALA A 234 60.71 -26.44 6.05
N LEU A 235 59.90 -25.44 5.66
CA LEU A 235 60.33 -24.06 5.44
C LEU A 235 60.74 -23.39 6.76
N THR A 236 59.94 -23.56 7.82
CA THR A 236 60.23 -22.97 9.14
C THR A 236 61.37 -23.70 9.89
N ALA A 237 61.52 -25.02 9.72
CA ALA A 237 62.62 -25.80 10.30
C ALA A 237 64.01 -25.55 9.66
N GLY A 238 64.08 -24.83 8.54
CA GLY A 238 65.21 -24.83 7.60
C GLY A 238 66.19 -23.66 7.71
N GLY A 239 66.75 -23.37 8.89
CA GLY A 239 67.65 -22.23 9.16
C GLY A 239 69.02 -22.20 8.44
N SER A 240 69.02 -22.10 7.09
CA SER A 240 70.14 -21.71 6.20
C SER A 240 71.35 -22.69 6.01
N SER A 241 71.29 -23.43 4.90
CA SER A 241 72.39 -23.79 3.96
C SER A 241 73.77 -24.33 4.45
N ILE A 242 74.05 -25.61 4.16
CA ILE A 242 75.34 -26.10 3.58
C ILE A 242 75.11 -27.45 2.83
N PRO A 243 76.05 -27.95 1.98
CA PRO A 243 75.74 -28.91 0.89
C PRO A 243 76.12 -30.38 1.15
N LEU A 244 75.73 -31.24 0.20
CA LEU A 244 76.22 -32.63 0.04
C LEU A 244 76.82 -32.84 -1.36
N THR A 245 77.61 -33.91 -1.53
CA THR A 245 78.23 -34.30 -2.80
C THR A 245 77.19 -34.59 -3.90
N PRO A 246 77.48 -34.29 -5.19
CA PRO A 246 76.55 -34.57 -6.29
C PRO A 246 76.36 -36.08 -6.49
N ILE A 247 75.27 -36.58 -5.91
CA ILE A 247 74.59 -37.82 -6.30
C ILE A 247 73.80 -37.49 -7.56
N ASN A 248 73.75 -38.39 -8.55
CA ASN A 248 72.92 -38.19 -9.75
C ASN A 248 71.47 -37.87 -9.34
N THR A 249 70.99 -36.66 -9.66
CA THR A 249 69.61 -36.26 -9.45
C THR A 249 68.83 -36.36 -10.76
N ALA A 250 67.54 -36.69 -10.69
CA ALA A 250 66.71 -36.69 -11.89
C ALA A 250 66.57 -35.26 -12.44
N PRO A 251 66.56 -35.06 -13.78
CA PRO A 251 66.50 -33.72 -14.37
C PRO A 251 65.35 -32.88 -13.79
N VAL A 252 65.66 -31.71 -13.25
CA VAL A 252 64.73 -30.85 -12.52
C VAL A 252 63.88 -30.04 -13.48
N ILE A 253 62.56 -30.27 -13.48
CA ILE A 253 61.59 -29.48 -14.25
C ILE A 253 61.19 -28.25 -13.42
N SER A 254 61.91 -27.16 -13.65
CA SER A 254 61.64 -25.84 -13.08
C SER A 254 60.77 -24.96 -14.00
N SER A 255 60.35 -23.81 -13.49
CA SER A 255 59.52 -22.77 -14.14
C SER A 255 58.14 -23.16 -14.70
N LEU A 256 57.80 -24.44 -14.86
CA LEU A 256 56.44 -24.88 -15.21
C LEU A 256 55.52 -24.65 -14.00
N PRO A 257 54.51 -23.75 -14.06
CA PRO A 257 53.61 -23.52 -12.94
C PRO A 257 52.74 -24.76 -12.63
N ALA A 258 52.24 -24.85 -11.40
CA ALA A 258 51.36 -25.95 -10.97
C ALA A 258 49.95 -25.85 -11.61
N THR A 259 49.54 -24.65 -11.98
CA THR A 259 48.30 -24.35 -12.71
C THR A 259 48.62 -23.51 -13.95
N ALA A 260 47.80 -23.64 -14.98
CA ALA A 260 47.78 -22.71 -16.12
C ALA A 260 46.32 -22.43 -16.51
N ALA A 261 46.09 -21.34 -17.24
CA ALA A 261 44.77 -20.97 -17.73
C ALA A 261 44.81 -20.70 -19.23
N ALA A 262 43.73 -21.04 -19.92
CA ALA A 262 43.48 -20.65 -21.31
C ALA A 262 42.00 -20.31 -21.49
N VAL A 263 41.68 -19.49 -22.49
CA VAL A 263 40.30 -19.21 -22.90
C VAL A 263 40.07 -19.89 -24.24
N TRP A 264 39.20 -20.90 -24.27
CA TRP A 264 38.88 -21.68 -25.46
C TRP A 264 38.38 -20.77 -26.60
N PRO A 265 38.78 -20.99 -27.88
CA PRO A 265 39.62 -22.08 -28.41
C PRO A 265 41.15 -21.83 -28.34
N ASN A 266 41.56 -20.78 -27.62
CA ASN A 266 42.92 -20.45 -27.20
C ASN A 266 43.80 -21.66 -26.77
N PRO A 267 44.96 -22.01 -27.37
CA PRO A 267 45.84 -23.00 -26.72
C PRO A 267 46.54 -22.38 -25.49
N ALA A 268 46.87 -23.22 -24.51
CA ALA A 268 47.74 -22.82 -23.39
C ALA A 268 49.21 -22.91 -23.82
N ALA A 269 49.95 -21.81 -23.71
CA ALA A 269 51.40 -21.83 -23.84
C ALA A 269 52.02 -22.43 -22.56
N LEU A 270 52.65 -23.60 -22.68
CA LEU A 270 53.28 -24.32 -21.57
C LEU A 270 54.80 -24.31 -21.74
N ALA A 271 55.49 -23.66 -20.81
CA ALA A 271 56.94 -23.51 -20.83
C ALA A 271 57.58 -23.96 -19.52
N ALA A 272 58.64 -24.76 -19.63
CA ALA A 272 59.45 -25.26 -18.53
C ALA A 272 60.94 -25.05 -18.82
N PHE A 273 61.71 -24.73 -17.79
CA PHE A 273 63.16 -24.81 -17.82
C PHE A 273 63.61 -26.11 -17.16
N VAL A 274 64.09 -27.05 -17.98
CA VAL A 274 64.60 -28.33 -17.50
C VAL A 274 66.11 -28.23 -17.35
N SER A 275 66.58 -28.39 -16.13
CA SER A 275 68.00 -28.32 -15.74
C SER A 275 68.43 -29.62 -15.10
N ASP A 276 69.67 -30.02 -15.33
CA ASP A 276 70.24 -31.29 -14.89
C ASP A 276 71.61 -31.05 -14.24
N ASP A 277 72.06 -31.93 -13.35
CA ASP A 277 73.34 -31.75 -12.65
C ASP A 277 74.57 -32.17 -13.49
N GLY A 278 74.36 -32.75 -14.67
CA GLY A 278 75.39 -33.18 -15.59
C GLY A 278 75.87 -34.62 -15.37
N LEU A 279 75.17 -35.38 -14.54
CA LEU A 279 75.37 -36.81 -14.34
C LEU A 279 74.24 -37.63 -15.04
N PRO A 280 74.44 -38.93 -15.29
CA PRO A 280 75.76 -39.56 -15.46
C PRO A 280 76.49 -38.89 -16.63
N THR A 281 77.77 -38.56 -16.44
CA THR A 281 78.51 -37.66 -17.34
C THR A 281 78.51 -38.15 -18.79
N GLY A 282 77.89 -37.37 -19.68
CA GLY A 282 77.68 -37.70 -21.09
C GLY A 282 76.24 -38.05 -21.46
N ALA A 283 75.32 -38.09 -20.48
CA ALA A 283 73.87 -38.11 -20.72
C ALA A 283 73.39 -36.92 -21.57
N SER A 284 72.19 -37.04 -22.13
CA SER A 284 71.51 -35.97 -22.84
C SER A 284 70.05 -35.96 -22.42
N VAL A 285 69.65 -34.89 -21.73
CA VAL A 285 68.31 -34.77 -21.15
C VAL A 285 67.27 -34.74 -22.27
N THR A 286 66.25 -35.59 -22.15
CA THR A 286 65.09 -35.64 -23.05
C THR A 286 63.82 -35.30 -22.30
N THR A 287 62.84 -34.72 -23.00
CA THR A 287 61.57 -34.25 -22.42
C THR A 287 60.37 -34.77 -23.20
N GLN A 288 59.24 -35.02 -22.53
CA GLN A 288 58.00 -35.43 -23.18
C GLN A 288 56.74 -34.90 -22.46
N TRP A 289 55.85 -34.27 -23.21
CA TRP A 289 54.50 -33.90 -22.79
C TRP A 289 53.50 -35.05 -22.98
N SER A 290 52.59 -35.21 -22.02
CA SER A 290 51.52 -36.21 -22.05
C SER A 290 50.28 -35.70 -21.31
N VAL A 291 49.10 -36.23 -21.66
CA VAL A 291 47.85 -35.97 -20.95
C VAL A 291 47.65 -37.06 -19.90
N ILE A 292 47.35 -36.67 -18.67
CA ILE A 292 46.98 -37.58 -17.58
C ILE A 292 45.46 -37.76 -17.57
N SER A 293 44.72 -36.66 -17.63
CA SER A 293 43.25 -36.60 -17.67
C SER A 293 42.78 -35.26 -18.21
N GLY A 294 41.50 -35.15 -18.58
CA GLY A 294 40.87 -33.86 -18.88
C GLY A 294 39.48 -33.99 -19.50
N ALA A 295 38.82 -32.85 -19.70
CA ALA A 295 37.45 -32.77 -20.22
C ALA A 295 37.29 -33.13 -21.72
N GLY A 296 38.39 -33.34 -22.44
CA GLY A 296 38.37 -33.67 -23.87
C GLY A 296 39.75 -34.05 -24.41
N ALA A 297 39.94 -33.90 -25.72
CA ALA A 297 41.24 -34.14 -26.36
C ALA A 297 42.18 -32.94 -26.19
N VAL A 298 43.48 -33.22 -26.06
CA VAL A 298 44.57 -32.23 -26.09
C VAL A 298 45.53 -32.58 -27.21
N SER A 299 46.08 -31.58 -27.89
CA SER A 299 47.17 -31.74 -28.87
C SER A 299 48.31 -30.76 -28.58
N PHE A 300 49.56 -31.22 -28.76
CA PHE A 300 50.77 -30.47 -28.43
C PHE A 300 51.51 -30.04 -29.70
N THR A 301 51.85 -28.76 -29.84
CA THR A 301 52.63 -28.26 -30.99
C THR A 301 54.08 -28.77 -31.01
N ARG A 302 54.66 -29.08 -29.85
CA ARG A 302 56.04 -29.58 -29.68
C ARG A 302 56.15 -30.59 -28.53
N GLN A 303 55.54 -31.76 -28.69
CA GLN A 303 55.40 -32.76 -27.62
C GLN A 303 56.73 -33.19 -26.95
N THR A 304 57.88 -33.13 -27.62
CA THR A 304 59.18 -33.57 -27.06
C THR A 304 60.10 -32.43 -26.58
N TYR A 305 59.62 -31.19 -26.50
CA TYR A 305 60.39 -30.03 -26.05
C TYR A 305 59.86 -29.50 -24.71
N SER A 306 60.70 -28.85 -23.91
CA SER A 306 60.26 -28.22 -22.65
C SER A 306 59.33 -27.00 -22.84
N VAL A 307 59.09 -26.56 -24.08
CA VAL A 307 58.13 -25.52 -24.45
C VAL A 307 57.23 -26.01 -25.58
N THR A 308 55.92 -25.99 -25.35
CA THR A 308 54.86 -26.36 -26.31
C THR A 308 53.64 -25.48 -26.10
N ASP A 309 52.80 -25.36 -27.12
CA ASP A 309 51.40 -24.96 -26.95
C ASP A 309 50.57 -26.24 -26.80
N ALA A 310 49.53 -26.20 -25.96
CA ALA A 310 48.55 -27.26 -25.78
C ALA A 310 47.17 -26.75 -26.22
N ALA A 311 46.59 -27.34 -27.27
CA ALA A 311 45.28 -26.99 -27.80
C ALA A 311 44.20 -27.99 -27.37
N PHE A 312 43.03 -27.50 -26.99
CA PHE A 312 41.98 -28.25 -26.29
C PHE A 312 40.67 -28.33 -27.08
N SER A 313 40.01 -29.50 -27.09
CA SER A 313 38.75 -29.66 -27.82
C SER A 313 37.56 -28.93 -27.20
N VAL A 314 37.53 -28.77 -25.87
CA VAL A 314 36.42 -28.14 -25.11
C VAL A 314 36.96 -27.38 -23.89
N PRO A 315 36.16 -26.47 -23.28
CA PRO A 315 36.41 -25.96 -21.94
C PRO A 315 36.39 -27.07 -20.87
N GLY A 316 37.08 -26.84 -19.76
CA GLY A 316 37.19 -27.73 -18.61
C GLY A 316 38.61 -27.81 -18.04
N SER A 317 38.81 -28.62 -17.00
CA SER A 317 40.11 -28.85 -16.39
C SER A 317 40.86 -30.01 -17.06
N TYR A 318 42.18 -29.88 -17.18
CA TYR A 318 43.07 -30.86 -17.81
C TYR A 318 44.35 -31.04 -16.98
N ALA A 319 44.69 -32.27 -16.62
CA ALA A 319 45.95 -32.60 -15.97
C ALA A 319 46.96 -33.01 -17.05
N ILE A 320 47.99 -32.18 -17.26
CA ILE A 320 49.03 -32.37 -18.26
C ILE A 320 50.38 -32.58 -17.56
N ARG A 321 51.16 -33.56 -18.02
CA ARG A 321 52.47 -33.92 -17.48
C ARG A 321 53.58 -33.56 -18.45
N LEU A 322 54.61 -32.86 -17.97
CA LEU A 322 55.93 -32.90 -18.56
C LEU A 322 56.78 -33.94 -17.81
N SER A 323 57.39 -34.87 -18.52
CA SER A 323 58.42 -35.77 -18.01
C SER A 323 59.79 -35.39 -18.56
N ALA A 324 60.85 -35.60 -17.77
CA ALA A 324 62.23 -35.36 -18.14
C ALA A 324 63.15 -36.49 -17.66
N THR A 325 64.14 -36.89 -18.46
CA THR A 325 65.08 -37.97 -18.11
C THR A 325 66.47 -37.79 -18.75
N ASP A 326 67.50 -38.13 -17.97
CA ASP A 326 68.92 -38.27 -18.35
C ASP A 326 69.20 -39.63 -19.06
N GLY A 327 68.25 -40.56 -19.01
CA GLY A 327 68.38 -41.95 -19.46
C GLY A 327 68.60 -42.99 -18.34
N VAL A 328 68.70 -42.57 -17.07
CA VAL A 328 68.88 -43.44 -15.88
C VAL A 328 67.83 -43.14 -14.81
N LEU A 329 67.58 -41.87 -14.54
CA LEU A 329 66.54 -41.35 -13.66
C LEU A 329 65.52 -40.52 -14.45
N SER A 330 64.32 -40.36 -13.90
CA SER A 330 63.30 -39.53 -14.53
C SER A 330 62.53 -38.74 -13.49
N SER A 331 62.28 -37.47 -13.76
CA SER A 331 61.31 -36.65 -13.04
C SER A 331 60.06 -36.43 -13.90
N TYR A 332 59.01 -35.96 -13.26
CA TYR A 332 57.88 -35.36 -13.95
C TYR A 332 57.34 -34.20 -13.12
N ARG A 333 56.65 -33.28 -13.79
CA ARG A 333 55.88 -32.21 -13.17
C ARG A 333 54.55 -32.08 -13.90
N ASP A 334 53.50 -31.99 -13.11
CA ASP A 334 52.13 -31.85 -13.61
C ASP A 334 51.70 -30.39 -13.56
N VAL A 335 50.94 -29.97 -14.56
CA VAL A 335 50.24 -28.68 -14.62
C VAL A 335 48.75 -28.94 -14.80
N GLN A 336 47.94 -28.33 -13.93
CA GLN A 336 46.48 -28.32 -14.07
C GLN A 336 46.09 -27.13 -14.95
N VAL A 337 45.76 -27.40 -16.22
CA VAL A 337 45.29 -26.37 -17.15
C VAL A 337 43.77 -26.24 -17.01
N THR A 338 43.31 -25.08 -16.55
CA THR A 338 41.89 -24.72 -16.54
C THR A 338 41.56 -23.98 -17.83
N VAL A 339 40.84 -24.63 -18.72
CA VAL A 339 40.38 -24.06 -19.98
C VAL A 339 39.00 -23.46 -19.76
N MET A 340 38.94 -22.15 -19.64
CA MET A 340 37.67 -21.42 -19.49
C MET A 340 36.95 -21.31 -20.84
N PRO A 341 35.60 -21.29 -20.86
CA PRO A 341 34.86 -20.87 -22.04
C PRO A 341 35.10 -19.39 -22.34
N GLU A 342 34.85 -18.98 -23.57
CA GLU A 342 34.93 -17.57 -23.98
C GLU A 342 33.94 -16.71 -23.16
N PRO A 343 34.37 -15.58 -22.57
CA PRO A 343 33.49 -14.71 -21.79
C PRO A 343 32.48 -14.01 -22.71
N LEU A 344 31.23 -13.96 -22.26
CA LEU A 344 30.09 -13.50 -23.04
C LEU A 344 29.68 -12.09 -22.65
N LYS A 345 29.47 -11.25 -23.66
CA LYS A 345 29.08 -9.84 -23.47
C LYS A 345 27.58 -9.70 -23.21
N LEU A 346 27.25 -9.00 -22.13
CA LEU A 346 25.90 -8.47 -21.88
C LEU A 346 25.93 -6.96 -22.13
N GLN A 347 25.11 -6.49 -23.07
CA GLN A 347 24.99 -5.07 -23.41
C GLN A 347 23.63 -4.51 -23.00
N ILE A 348 23.65 -3.35 -22.34
CA ILE A 348 22.46 -2.55 -22.04
C ILE A 348 22.25 -1.52 -23.15
N GLN A 349 21.01 -1.37 -23.57
CA GLN A 349 20.52 -0.26 -24.38
C GLN A 349 19.44 0.49 -23.59
N LYS A 350 19.25 1.77 -23.92
CA LYS A 350 18.18 2.61 -23.38
C LYS A 350 17.38 3.19 -24.54
N SER A 351 16.06 3.24 -24.42
CA SER A 351 15.12 3.61 -25.48
C SER A 351 13.86 4.27 -24.91
N GLY A 352 13.02 4.86 -25.76
CA GLY A 352 11.93 5.77 -25.37
C GLY A 352 12.38 7.24 -25.36
N THR A 353 11.52 8.18 -24.93
CA THR A 353 11.86 9.62 -24.96
C THR A 353 12.61 10.10 -23.73
N GLY A 354 12.52 9.37 -22.61
CA GLY A 354 13.02 9.78 -21.29
C GLY A 354 14.45 9.36 -20.99
N SER A 355 14.89 9.68 -19.79
CA SER A 355 16.24 9.38 -19.30
C SER A 355 16.25 8.63 -17.96
N GLY A 356 17.41 8.02 -17.66
CA GLY A 356 17.60 7.20 -16.47
C GLY A 356 18.91 6.42 -16.50
N SER A 357 19.24 5.77 -15.39
CA SER A 357 20.37 4.85 -15.24
C SER A 357 19.92 3.39 -15.21
N VAL A 358 20.82 2.49 -15.58
CA VAL A 358 20.70 1.05 -15.33
C VAL A 358 21.94 0.57 -14.59
N SER A 359 21.76 -0.10 -13.45
CA SER A 359 22.85 -0.64 -12.63
C SER A 359 22.75 -2.15 -12.48
N GLY A 360 23.89 -2.83 -12.36
CA GLY A 360 24.00 -4.26 -12.09
C GLY A 360 25.42 -4.65 -11.68
N SER A 361 25.75 -5.94 -11.70
CA SER A 361 27.11 -6.42 -11.45
C SER A 361 28.09 -5.85 -12.48
N GLY A 362 28.92 -4.87 -12.11
CA GLY A 362 29.84 -4.14 -13.01
C GLY A 362 29.17 -3.04 -13.86
N ILE A 363 27.92 -3.25 -14.29
CA ILE A 363 27.18 -2.35 -15.18
C ILE A 363 26.72 -1.06 -14.45
N ASN A 364 26.99 0.11 -15.04
CA ASN A 364 26.55 1.42 -14.55
C ASN A 364 26.24 2.38 -15.72
N CYS A 365 25.11 2.15 -16.38
CA CYS A 365 24.73 2.79 -17.64
C CYS A 365 24.02 4.13 -17.37
N LEU A 366 24.78 5.16 -16.97
CA LEU A 366 24.29 6.49 -16.57
C LEU A 366 23.59 7.29 -17.68
N PRO A 367 22.75 8.30 -17.35
CA PRO A 367 22.23 9.26 -18.32
C PRO A 367 23.33 9.97 -19.12
N ALA A 368 23.04 10.33 -20.37
CA ALA A 368 23.98 11.05 -21.21
C ALA A 368 24.32 12.42 -20.59
N GLY A 369 25.61 12.70 -20.41
CA GLY A 369 26.10 13.97 -19.86
C GLY A 369 26.36 13.99 -18.35
N GLN A 370 26.06 12.92 -17.60
CA GLN A 370 26.48 12.83 -16.19
C GLN A 370 27.99 12.59 -16.04
N ALA A 371 28.59 13.21 -15.02
CA ALA A 371 29.98 13.00 -14.64
C ALA A 371 30.18 11.63 -13.98
N GLY A 372 31.22 10.89 -14.39
CA GLY A 372 31.54 9.54 -13.91
C GLY A 372 31.84 8.55 -15.04
N GLY A 373 31.29 8.80 -16.23
CA GLY A 373 31.33 7.86 -17.35
C GLY A 373 30.19 6.84 -17.28
N SER A 374 29.64 6.46 -18.43
CA SER A 374 28.53 5.51 -18.51
C SER A 374 29.04 4.17 -19.02
N ASP A 375 28.96 3.13 -18.18
CA ASP A 375 29.26 1.77 -18.59
C ASP A 375 27.96 0.99 -18.86
N CYS A 376 27.73 0.68 -20.13
CA CYS A 376 26.56 -0.05 -20.59
C CYS A 376 26.88 -1.45 -21.11
N ALA A 377 28.09 -2.02 -20.93
CA ALA A 377 28.34 -3.39 -21.39
C ALA A 377 29.53 -4.10 -20.71
N GLU A 378 29.22 -5.15 -19.95
CA GLU A 378 30.19 -5.97 -19.21
C GLU A 378 30.27 -7.41 -19.80
N THR A 379 31.38 -8.08 -19.53
CA THR A 379 31.70 -9.46 -19.94
C THR A 379 31.63 -10.43 -18.77
N PHE A 380 30.80 -11.46 -18.90
CA PHE A 380 30.56 -12.45 -17.85
C PHE A 380 31.01 -13.85 -18.28
N SER A 381 31.39 -14.70 -17.33
CA SER A 381 31.56 -16.13 -17.62
C SER A 381 30.20 -16.76 -17.97
N THR A 382 30.23 -17.77 -18.84
CA THR A 382 29.02 -18.44 -19.34
C THR A 382 28.09 -18.89 -18.22
N THR A 383 26.79 -18.63 -18.37
CA THR A 383 25.71 -18.94 -17.42
C THR A 383 25.65 -18.09 -16.13
N THR A 384 26.48 -17.05 -16.00
CA THR A 384 26.37 -16.10 -14.87
C THR A 384 24.99 -15.45 -14.81
N PRO A 385 24.30 -15.43 -13.65
CA PRO A 385 23.10 -14.62 -13.43
C PRO A 385 23.48 -13.18 -13.04
N VAL A 386 22.97 -12.21 -13.79
CA VAL A 386 23.20 -10.76 -13.57
C VAL A 386 21.88 -10.09 -13.28
N THR A 387 21.72 -9.48 -12.11
CA THR A 387 20.52 -8.70 -11.77
C THR A 387 20.71 -7.23 -12.16
N LEU A 388 19.76 -6.72 -12.93
CA LEU A 388 19.69 -5.36 -13.46
C LEU A 388 18.56 -4.59 -12.77
N SER A 389 18.85 -3.37 -12.34
CA SER A 389 17.88 -2.41 -11.82
C SER A 389 17.90 -1.14 -12.67
N ALA A 390 16.73 -0.55 -12.89
CA ALA A 390 16.59 0.72 -13.61
C ALA A 390 16.13 1.81 -12.63
N THR A 391 16.67 3.02 -12.81
CA THR A 391 16.26 4.21 -12.05
C THR A 391 15.99 5.33 -13.05
N PRO A 392 14.73 5.79 -13.21
CA PRO A 392 14.44 6.92 -14.09
C PRO A 392 15.03 8.21 -13.50
N ALA A 393 15.25 9.19 -14.37
CA ALA A 393 15.53 10.56 -13.95
C ALA A 393 14.27 11.25 -13.42
N GLU A 394 14.44 12.40 -12.76
CA GLU A 394 13.38 13.22 -12.16
C GLU A 394 12.29 13.67 -13.16
N ASP A 395 12.65 13.78 -14.45
CA ASP A 395 11.78 14.16 -15.56
C ASP A 395 11.20 12.96 -16.33
N SER A 396 11.30 11.75 -15.81
CA SER A 396 11.13 10.51 -16.58
C SER A 396 10.48 9.37 -15.78
N VAL A 397 10.01 8.35 -16.50
CA VAL A 397 9.45 7.11 -15.97
C VAL A 397 10.10 5.89 -16.60
N PHE A 398 10.30 4.84 -15.81
CA PHE A 398 10.76 3.54 -16.33
C PHE A 398 9.54 2.68 -16.73
N LEU A 399 9.40 2.41 -18.03
CA LEU A 399 8.29 1.63 -18.59
C LEU A 399 8.51 0.12 -18.53
N GLY A 400 9.76 -0.32 -18.33
CA GLY A 400 10.12 -1.74 -18.20
C GLY A 400 11.26 -2.18 -19.11
N TRP A 401 11.49 -3.49 -19.12
CA TRP A 401 12.56 -4.14 -19.90
C TRP A 401 12.04 -4.87 -21.13
N ALA A 402 12.91 -5.03 -22.15
CA ALA A 402 12.80 -6.09 -23.15
C ALA A 402 14.19 -6.63 -23.55
N GLY A 403 14.24 -7.84 -24.10
CA GLY A 403 15.49 -8.47 -24.55
C GLY A 403 16.26 -9.18 -23.43
N GLY A 404 17.21 -10.06 -23.80
CA GLY A 404 18.02 -10.87 -22.87
C GLY A 404 17.28 -11.92 -22.03
N GLY A 405 15.94 -11.90 -22.03
CA GLY A 405 15.06 -12.63 -21.11
C GLY A 405 14.28 -11.73 -20.15
N CYS A 406 14.57 -10.42 -20.12
CA CYS A 406 13.87 -9.45 -19.28
C CYS A 406 12.51 -9.04 -19.84
N THR A 407 11.54 -8.90 -18.94
CA THR A 407 10.22 -8.27 -19.15
C THR A 407 9.77 -7.58 -17.85
N GLY A 408 8.73 -6.75 -17.91
CA GLY A 408 8.15 -6.09 -16.73
C GLY A 408 8.97 -4.91 -16.19
N THR A 409 8.57 -4.39 -15.02
CA THR A 409 9.07 -3.13 -14.42
C THR A 409 9.88 -3.29 -13.14
N GLY A 410 9.94 -4.49 -12.55
CA GLY A 410 10.82 -4.79 -11.41
C GLY A 410 12.28 -4.94 -11.81
N ALA A 411 13.16 -5.29 -10.86
CA ALA A 411 14.52 -5.72 -11.20
C ALA A 411 14.48 -7.01 -12.03
N CYS A 412 15.34 -7.13 -13.05
CA CYS A 412 15.44 -8.29 -13.93
C CYS A 412 16.71 -9.08 -13.68
N THR A 413 16.64 -10.42 -13.56
CA THR A 413 17.83 -11.28 -13.57
C THR A 413 18.01 -11.94 -14.94
N VAL A 414 19.19 -11.77 -15.54
CA VAL A 414 19.57 -12.34 -16.84
C VAL A 414 20.66 -13.39 -16.68
N THR A 415 20.43 -14.59 -17.19
CA THR A 415 21.47 -15.62 -17.33
C THR A 415 22.27 -15.36 -18.63
N VAL A 416 23.58 -15.16 -18.52
CA VAL A 416 24.46 -14.89 -19.69
C VAL A 416 24.94 -16.22 -20.30
N ASP A 417 24.01 -16.97 -20.90
CA ASP A 417 24.28 -18.22 -21.66
C ASP A 417 24.80 -17.98 -23.09
N SER A 418 24.62 -16.76 -23.60
CA SER A 418 24.99 -16.29 -24.94
C SER A 418 25.27 -14.78 -24.87
N ALA A 419 25.83 -14.19 -25.93
CA ALA A 419 25.96 -12.73 -26.01
C ALA A 419 24.55 -12.11 -26.10
N LYS A 420 24.22 -11.21 -25.17
CA LYS A 420 22.85 -10.72 -24.97
C LYS A 420 22.75 -9.20 -24.97
N THR A 421 21.59 -8.70 -25.38
CA THR A 421 21.22 -7.28 -25.26
C THR A 421 19.92 -7.15 -24.49
N VAL A 422 19.90 -6.24 -23.52
CA VAL A 422 18.72 -5.85 -22.73
C VAL A 422 18.46 -4.38 -22.97
N THR A 423 17.21 -4.03 -23.26
CA THR A 423 16.77 -2.64 -23.44
C THR A 423 15.92 -2.22 -22.24
N ALA A 424 16.33 -1.13 -21.59
CA ALA A 424 15.51 -0.42 -20.62
C ALA A 424 14.73 0.70 -21.32
N PHE A 425 13.41 0.75 -21.12
CA PHE A 425 12.56 1.79 -21.69
C PHE A 425 12.31 2.89 -20.68
N PHE A 426 12.74 4.11 -21.01
CA PHE A 426 12.48 5.32 -20.25
C PHE A 426 11.67 6.29 -21.12
N ASP A 427 10.61 6.86 -20.56
CA ASP A 427 9.77 7.83 -21.25
C ASP A 427 9.72 9.11 -20.43
N THR A 428 9.66 10.27 -21.08
CA THR A 428 9.56 11.55 -20.36
C THR A 428 8.25 11.62 -19.61
N LEU A 429 8.27 12.21 -18.42
CA LEU A 429 7.12 12.85 -17.80
C LEU A 429 6.75 14.09 -18.63
N THR A 430 6.19 13.85 -19.82
CA THR A 430 5.60 14.92 -20.63
C THR A 430 4.57 15.67 -19.81
N THR A 431 4.47 16.98 -19.99
CA THR A 431 3.44 17.82 -19.36
C THR A 431 2.06 17.66 -20.02
N GLY A 432 1.70 16.42 -20.35
CA GLY A 432 0.44 15.99 -20.95
C GLY A 432 0.04 14.65 -20.35
N SER A 433 -1.28 14.40 -20.30
CA SER A 433 -1.82 13.19 -19.69
C SER A 433 -1.40 11.93 -20.47
N ARG A 434 -0.87 10.92 -19.77
CA ARG A 434 -0.66 9.59 -20.37
C ARG A 434 -1.99 8.86 -20.36
N GLU A 435 -2.45 8.47 -21.54
CA GLU A 435 -3.75 7.82 -21.70
C GLU A 435 -3.61 6.29 -21.75
N PHE A 436 -4.20 5.62 -20.76
CA PHE A 436 -4.28 4.17 -20.64
C PHE A 436 -5.68 3.65 -20.95
N TYR A 437 -5.75 2.40 -21.39
CA TYR A 437 -6.97 1.76 -21.89
C TYR A 437 -7.23 0.46 -21.12
N VAL A 438 -8.46 0.31 -20.63
CA VAL A 438 -8.98 -0.92 -20.02
C VAL A 438 -10.14 -1.42 -20.88
N ASP A 439 -10.08 -2.67 -21.35
CA ASP A 439 -11.09 -3.24 -22.23
C ASP A 439 -11.29 -4.74 -21.94
N ASN A 440 -12.35 -5.08 -21.21
CA ASN A 440 -12.64 -6.48 -20.90
C ASN A 440 -13.28 -7.27 -22.04
N GLN A 441 -13.67 -6.63 -23.15
CA GLN A 441 -14.25 -7.29 -24.33
C GLN A 441 -13.21 -7.60 -25.41
N ASN A 442 -12.15 -6.79 -25.52
CA ASN A 442 -11.03 -7.00 -26.43
C ASN A 442 -10.30 -8.33 -26.14
N SER A 443 -10.06 -9.11 -27.20
CA SER A 443 -9.43 -10.44 -27.13
C SER A 443 -7.92 -10.40 -26.87
N SER A 444 -7.26 -9.27 -27.13
CA SER A 444 -5.83 -9.05 -26.87
C SER A 444 -5.55 -8.39 -25.52
N ALA A 445 -6.60 -8.09 -24.74
CA ALA A 445 -6.48 -7.43 -23.44
C ALA A 445 -5.90 -8.36 -22.37
N SER A 446 -4.97 -7.84 -21.56
CA SER A 446 -4.29 -8.56 -20.48
C SER A 446 -3.69 -7.58 -19.49
N ASP A 447 -3.70 -7.90 -18.19
CA ASP A 447 -3.10 -7.03 -17.16
C ASP A 447 -1.56 -7.05 -17.17
N THR A 448 -0.97 -7.87 -18.04
CA THR A 448 0.47 -7.86 -18.38
C THR A 448 0.82 -6.91 -19.53
N ASN A 449 -0.18 -6.33 -20.21
CA ASN A 449 0.03 -5.40 -21.32
C ASN A 449 0.55 -4.03 -20.87
N PRO A 450 1.05 -3.19 -21.79
CA PRO A 450 1.38 -1.78 -21.50
C PRO A 450 0.16 -0.88 -21.26
N GLY A 451 -1.08 -1.35 -21.51
CA GLY A 451 -2.30 -0.55 -21.30
C GLY A 451 -2.61 0.44 -22.43
N THR A 452 -2.11 0.20 -23.64
CA THR A 452 -2.39 1.04 -24.83
C THR A 452 -3.71 0.63 -25.49
N GLN A 453 -4.28 1.46 -26.37
CA GLN A 453 -5.53 1.10 -27.08
C GLN A 453 -5.43 -0.23 -27.86
N ALA A 454 -4.26 -0.56 -28.42
CA ALA A 454 -4.03 -1.80 -29.16
C ALA A 454 -3.73 -3.01 -28.24
N LEU A 455 -3.12 -2.78 -27.08
CA LEU A 455 -2.84 -3.77 -26.04
C LEU A 455 -3.33 -3.22 -24.68
N PRO A 456 -4.65 -3.24 -24.43
CA PRO A 456 -5.24 -2.65 -23.23
C PRO A 456 -5.11 -3.60 -22.03
N TRP A 457 -5.31 -3.06 -20.82
CA TRP A 457 -5.48 -3.88 -19.62
C TRP A 457 -6.86 -4.55 -19.62
N LYS A 458 -7.00 -5.63 -18.85
CA LYS A 458 -8.24 -6.40 -18.73
C LYS A 458 -9.11 -5.93 -17.56
N THR A 459 -8.49 -5.46 -16.48
CA THR A 459 -9.16 -5.05 -15.25
C THR A 459 -8.96 -3.57 -14.93
N ILE A 460 -9.97 -2.96 -14.28
CA ILE A 460 -9.90 -1.59 -13.78
C ILE A 460 -8.94 -1.51 -12.59
N GLN A 461 -8.87 -2.56 -11.76
CA GLN A 461 -7.94 -2.65 -10.64
C GLN A 461 -6.48 -2.62 -11.11
N LYS A 462 -6.14 -3.25 -12.25
CA LYS A 462 -4.80 -3.10 -12.84
C LYS A 462 -4.48 -1.63 -13.13
N ALA A 463 -5.42 -0.86 -13.68
CA ALA A 463 -5.24 0.57 -13.91
C ALA A 463 -5.13 1.35 -12.59
N ALA A 464 -6.03 1.11 -11.64
CA ALA A 464 -6.06 1.76 -10.32
C ALA A 464 -4.82 1.48 -9.45
N SER A 465 -4.11 0.38 -9.71
CA SER A 465 -2.81 0.07 -9.10
C SER A 465 -1.60 0.64 -9.86
N THR A 466 -1.77 1.08 -11.12
CA THR A 466 -0.64 1.49 -11.99
C THR A 466 -0.61 3.01 -12.23
N ALA A 467 -1.76 3.66 -12.37
CA ALA A 467 -1.88 5.07 -12.69
C ALA A 467 -1.22 5.99 -11.65
N GLN A 468 -0.58 7.06 -12.13
CA GLN A 468 0.12 8.11 -11.38
C GLN A 468 -0.51 9.48 -11.68
N ALA A 469 -0.12 10.51 -10.93
CA ALA A 469 -0.60 11.88 -11.12
C ALA A 469 -0.50 12.35 -12.58
N GLY A 470 -1.64 12.73 -13.15
CA GLY A 470 -1.78 13.20 -14.53
C GLY A 470 -2.25 12.13 -15.51
N ASP A 471 -2.30 10.85 -15.13
CA ASP A 471 -2.75 9.78 -16.02
C ASP A 471 -4.26 9.77 -16.22
N LYS A 472 -4.70 9.49 -17.46
CA LYS A 472 -6.10 9.26 -17.82
C LYS A 472 -6.31 7.79 -18.14
N VAL A 473 -7.37 7.19 -17.63
CA VAL A 473 -7.75 5.79 -17.81
C VAL A 473 -9.10 5.72 -18.50
N ILE A 474 -9.09 5.41 -19.80
CA ILE A 474 -10.27 5.13 -20.59
C ILE A 474 -10.72 3.69 -20.33
N VAL A 475 -11.86 3.53 -19.67
CA VAL A 475 -12.46 2.21 -19.41
C VAL A 475 -13.56 1.97 -20.43
N LYS A 476 -13.24 1.15 -21.44
CA LYS A 476 -14.12 0.83 -22.57
C LYS A 476 -15.39 0.12 -22.10
N ARG A 477 -16.45 0.23 -22.91
CA ARG A 477 -17.75 -0.40 -22.68
C ARG A 477 -17.64 -1.88 -22.33
N GLY A 478 -18.44 -2.30 -21.37
CA GLY A 478 -18.39 -3.65 -20.83
C GLY A 478 -19.00 -3.74 -19.45
N GLU A 479 -19.10 -4.96 -18.91
CA GLU A 479 -19.52 -5.19 -17.54
C GLU A 479 -18.34 -5.76 -16.73
N TYR A 480 -17.81 -4.99 -15.80
CA TYR A 480 -16.61 -5.29 -15.01
C TYR A 480 -17.01 -5.89 -13.66
N LYS A 481 -16.32 -6.95 -13.25
CA LYS A 481 -16.71 -7.85 -12.15
C LYS A 481 -15.72 -7.80 -10.98
N GLU A 482 -15.39 -6.59 -10.56
CA GLU A 482 -14.27 -6.30 -9.66
C GLU A 482 -14.56 -5.14 -8.69
N PHE A 483 -14.04 -5.25 -7.46
CA PHE A 483 -13.99 -4.14 -6.50
C PHE A 483 -12.67 -3.41 -6.69
N VAL A 484 -12.69 -2.09 -6.88
CA VAL A 484 -11.52 -1.29 -7.26
C VAL A 484 -11.05 -0.44 -6.09
N SER A 485 -9.77 -0.54 -5.73
CA SER A 485 -9.11 0.34 -4.77
C SER A 485 -8.03 1.17 -5.45
N ILE A 486 -8.07 2.49 -5.25
CA ILE A 486 -7.09 3.43 -5.82
C ILE A 486 -5.79 3.37 -5.02
N ALA A 487 -4.66 3.10 -5.69
CA ALA A 487 -3.36 2.95 -5.04
C ALA A 487 -2.60 4.28 -4.84
N ASN A 488 -2.69 5.21 -5.79
CA ASN A 488 -1.88 6.43 -5.85
C ASN A 488 -2.76 7.69 -5.90
N SER A 489 -2.25 8.83 -5.44
CA SER A 489 -2.92 10.13 -5.54
C SER A 489 -2.53 10.86 -6.83
N GLY A 490 -3.39 11.76 -7.31
CA GLY A 490 -3.01 12.80 -8.25
C GLY A 490 -2.34 14.00 -7.57
N MET A 491 -2.23 15.10 -8.32
CA MET A 491 -1.84 16.43 -7.86
C MET A 491 -2.83 17.48 -8.38
N ALA A 492 -2.81 18.70 -7.83
CA ALA A 492 -3.74 19.77 -8.20
C ALA A 492 -3.69 20.17 -9.69
N ASP A 493 -2.50 20.12 -10.31
CA ASP A 493 -2.27 20.36 -11.74
C ASP A 493 -2.39 19.08 -12.60
N LYS A 494 -2.44 17.91 -11.96
CA LYS A 494 -2.30 16.57 -12.56
C LYS A 494 -3.17 15.54 -11.81
N PRO A 495 -4.51 15.64 -11.89
CA PRO A 495 -5.40 14.63 -11.32
C PRO A 495 -5.21 13.27 -12.00
N ILE A 496 -5.65 12.18 -11.36
CA ILE A 496 -5.82 10.88 -12.01
C ILE A 496 -7.27 10.75 -12.44
N VAL A 497 -7.53 10.55 -13.74
CA VAL A 497 -8.89 10.53 -14.28
C VAL A 497 -9.26 9.13 -14.73
N PHE A 498 -10.35 8.57 -14.19
CA PHE A 498 -10.99 7.34 -14.69
C PHE A 498 -12.27 7.72 -15.41
N GLU A 499 -12.40 7.28 -16.66
CA GLU A 499 -13.45 7.73 -17.58
C GLU A 499 -14.09 6.55 -18.32
N GLY A 500 -15.36 6.27 -18.01
CA GLY A 500 -16.18 5.30 -18.72
C GLY A 500 -16.78 5.84 -20.02
N GLU A 501 -17.32 4.96 -20.86
CA GLU A 501 -17.99 5.33 -22.11
C GLU A 501 -19.49 5.57 -21.91
N ARG A 502 -20.03 6.59 -22.60
CA ARG A 502 -21.47 6.80 -22.80
C ARG A 502 -21.85 6.61 -24.28
N ASP A 503 -23.12 6.33 -24.58
CA ASP A 503 -23.67 6.39 -25.94
C ASP A 503 -24.10 7.81 -26.35
N SER A 504 -24.56 7.98 -27.59
CA SER A 504 -25.04 9.26 -28.12
C SER A 504 -26.31 9.82 -27.46
N ASN A 505 -27.00 9.01 -26.66
CA ASN A 505 -28.18 9.37 -25.88
C ASN A 505 -27.82 9.64 -24.40
N GLY A 506 -26.54 9.48 -24.03
CA GLY A 506 -26.04 9.65 -22.67
C GLY A 506 -26.02 8.38 -21.82
N HIS A 507 -26.46 7.22 -22.31
CA HIS A 507 -26.47 5.99 -21.51
C HIS A 507 -25.05 5.51 -21.19
N TRP A 508 -24.80 5.18 -19.92
CA TRP A 508 -23.56 4.55 -19.46
C TRP A 508 -23.35 3.17 -20.09
N LEU A 509 -22.25 2.99 -20.82
CA LEU A 509 -21.87 1.73 -21.47
C LEU A 509 -20.79 0.96 -20.69
N THR A 510 -20.10 1.63 -19.77
CA THR A 510 -19.13 1.03 -18.86
C THR A 510 -19.80 0.78 -17.50
N ILE A 511 -20.14 -0.48 -17.24
CA ILE A 511 -20.86 -0.94 -16.05
C ILE A 511 -19.88 -1.67 -15.13
N ILE A 512 -19.91 -1.40 -13.83
CA ILE A 512 -19.16 -2.13 -12.82
C ILE A 512 -20.15 -2.73 -11.81
N ASP A 513 -20.12 -4.06 -11.69
CA ASP A 513 -21.07 -4.86 -10.91
C ASP A 513 -20.31 -6.08 -10.34
N PRO A 514 -19.59 -5.93 -9.22
CA PRO A 514 -18.73 -6.97 -8.64
C PRO A 514 -19.49 -8.11 -7.96
N SER A 515 -20.82 -8.06 -7.94
CA SER A 515 -21.64 -9.13 -7.36
C SER A 515 -21.45 -10.46 -8.08
N THR A 516 -21.53 -11.55 -7.33
CA THR A 516 -21.42 -12.93 -7.82
C THR A 516 -22.79 -13.53 -8.17
N PRO A 517 -22.92 -14.35 -9.22
CA PRO A 517 -24.20 -14.99 -9.55
C PRO A 517 -24.68 -15.96 -8.46
N ALA A 518 -25.96 -15.88 -8.10
CA ALA A 518 -26.60 -16.69 -7.06
C ALA A 518 -27.93 -17.34 -7.52
N SER A 519 -28.23 -17.33 -8.83
CA SER A 519 -29.49 -17.78 -9.46
C SER A 519 -29.96 -19.22 -9.18
N THR A 520 -29.12 -20.10 -8.64
CA THR A 520 -29.43 -21.55 -8.57
C THR A 520 -28.95 -22.20 -7.27
N GLY A 521 -29.61 -23.30 -6.90
CA GLY A 521 -29.32 -24.07 -5.69
C GLY A 521 -29.99 -23.50 -4.45
N TRP A 522 -31.10 -22.79 -4.62
CA TRP A 522 -31.99 -22.44 -3.53
C TRP A 522 -32.83 -23.67 -3.14
N VAL A 523 -33.05 -23.87 -1.85
CA VAL A 523 -33.91 -24.93 -1.31
C VAL A 523 -34.88 -24.34 -0.27
N PRO A 524 -36.07 -24.91 -0.06
CA PRO A 524 -36.97 -24.44 0.99
C PRO A 524 -36.29 -24.38 2.37
N ALA A 525 -36.64 -23.37 3.17
CA ALA A 525 -36.17 -23.14 4.52
C ALA A 525 -37.32 -23.28 5.54
N PRO A 526 -37.90 -24.49 5.71
CA PRO A 526 -39.07 -24.70 6.56
C PRO A 526 -38.80 -24.43 8.05
N GLU A 527 -37.52 -24.37 8.47
CA GLU A 527 -37.14 -23.92 9.82
C GLU A 527 -37.32 -22.41 10.05
N ILE A 528 -37.46 -21.61 8.98
CA ILE A 528 -37.80 -20.18 9.06
C ILE A 528 -39.31 -19.99 8.81
N GLY A 529 -39.82 -20.50 7.69
CA GLY A 529 -41.23 -20.36 7.34
C GLY A 529 -41.61 -20.87 5.95
N ALA A 530 -42.91 -20.96 5.68
CA ALA A 530 -43.42 -21.36 4.37
C ALA A 530 -43.13 -20.26 3.32
N GLY A 531 -42.66 -20.65 2.14
CA GLY A 531 -42.29 -19.73 1.07
C GLY A 531 -40.96 -18.98 1.30
N VAL A 532 -40.21 -19.30 2.36
CA VAL A 532 -38.81 -18.90 2.54
C VAL A 532 -37.90 -19.96 1.91
N TYR A 533 -36.87 -19.51 1.21
CA TYR A 533 -35.82 -20.36 0.63
C TYR A 533 -34.46 -19.96 1.20
N LYS A 534 -33.49 -20.88 1.16
CA LYS A 534 -32.10 -20.65 1.58
C LYS A 534 -31.10 -21.17 0.57
N LYS A 535 -29.91 -20.59 0.62
CA LYS A 535 -28.72 -20.98 -0.14
C LYS A 535 -27.52 -20.98 0.80
N THR A 536 -26.97 -22.17 1.08
CA THR A 536 -25.92 -22.42 2.09
C THR A 536 -24.50 -22.46 1.49
N ASN A 537 -24.36 -22.16 0.20
CA ASN A 537 -23.10 -22.21 -0.54
C ASN A 537 -22.74 -20.87 -1.20
N VAL A 538 -23.11 -19.75 -0.57
CA VAL A 538 -22.52 -18.45 -0.89
C VAL A 538 -21.12 -18.42 -0.25
N PRO A 539 -20.05 -17.97 -0.93
CA PRO A 539 -18.69 -18.07 -0.39
C PRO A 539 -18.34 -17.00 0.67
N PHE A 540 -19.32 -16.22 1.12
CA PHE A 540 -19.23 -15.13 2.08
C PHE A 540 -20.63 -14.84 2.66
N GLU A 541 -20.72 -13.99 3.68
CA GLU A 541 -22.00 -13.45 4.15
C GLU A 541 -22.54 -12.39 3.18
N THR A 542 -23.76 -12.62 2.65
CA THR A 542 -24.38 -11.71 1.68
C THR A 542 -24.84 -10.43 2.36
N HIS A 543 -24.14 -9.33 2.10
CA HIS A 543 -24.50 -8.02 2.62
C HIS A 543 -25.27 -7.17 1.60
N GLU A 544 -25.14 -7.41 0.30
CA GLU A 544 -26.00 -6.85 -0.75
C GLU A 544 -26.51 -7.97 -1.66
N LEU A 545 -27.83 -8.04 -1.87
CA LEU A 545 -28.50 -8.97 -2.78
C LEU A 545 -29.30 -8.19 -3.83
N THR A 546 -29.23 -8.61 -5.09
CA THR A 546 -30.03 -8.06 -6.19
C THR A 546 -30.80 -9.15 -6.94
N ILE A 547 -31.93 -8.77 -7.53
CA ILE A 547 -32.71 -9.54 -8.51
C ILE A 547 -32.89 -8.63 -9.73
N ASP A 548 -32.54 -9.10 -10.92
CA ASP A 548 -32.57 -8.29 -12.17
C ASP A 548 -31.80 -6.96 -12.05
N HIS A 549 -30.69 -6.99 -11.31
CA HIS A 549 -29.88 -5.82 -10.94
C HIS A 549 -30.64 -4.72 -10.15
N LYS A 550 -31.74 -5.08 -9.50
CA LYS A 550 -32.47 -4.26 -8.53
C LYS A 550 -32.24 -4.77 -7.10
N ARG A 551 -32.09 -3.86 -6.13
CA ARG A 551 -31.77 -4.17 -4.72
C ARG A 551 -32.90 -4.91 -4.00
N VAL A 552 -32.60 -5.97 -3.27
CA VAL A 552 -33.57 -6.64 -2.39
C VAL A 552 -33.52 -5.99 -1.00
N GLY A 553 -34.62 -5.97 -0.24
CA GLY A 553 -34.59 -5.48 1.14
C GLY A 553 -33.87 -6.45 2.07
N PHE A 554 -32.83 -6.00 2.78
CA PHE A 554 -32.14 -6.79 3.81
C PHE A 554 -32.98 -6.92 5.10
N VAL A 555 -32.57 -7.80 6.01
CA VAL A 555 -33.12 -7.92 7.37
C VAL A 555 -31.93 -7.97 8.34
N TYR A 556 -31.73 -6.88 9.10
CA TYR A 556 -30.46 -6.58 9.79
C TYR A 556 -29.92 -7.70 10.71
N THR A 557 -30.78 -8.35 11.50
CA THR A 557 -30.39 -9.49 12.35
C THR A 557 -31.42 -10.61 12.31
N MET A 558 -30.96 -11.83 12.03
CA MET A 558 -31.82 -13.01 11.97
C MET A 558 -32.22 -13.55 13.36
N ASP A 559 -31.36 -13.37 14.38
CA ASP A 559 -31.48 -14.04 15.68
C ASP A 559 -32.16 -13.20 16.77
N ALA A 560 -31.88 -11.89 16.84
CA ALA A 560 -32.51 -10.97 17.80
C ALA A 560 -32.45 -9.53 17.28
N LEU A 561 -33.58 -8.80 17.35
CA LEU A 561 -33.66 -7.38 17.04
C LEU A 561 -33.52 -6.57 18.36
N PRO A 562 -32.41 -5.83 18.58
CA PRO A 562 -32.20 -5.10 19.84
C PRO A 562 -33.11 -3.87 19.95
N GLU A 563 -33.52 -3.28 18.82
CA GLU A 563 -34.41 -2.14 18.74
C GLU A 563 -35.54 -2.42 17.73
N ILE A 564 -36.64 -2.98 18.24
CA ILE A 564 -37.92 -2.90 17.53
C ILE A 564 -38.54 -1.55 17.88
N ASN A 565 -38.88 -0.77 16.87
CA ASN A 565 -39.61 0.50 17.01
C ASN A 565 -41.09 0.19 17.30
N ASP A 566 -41.68 0.88 18.28
CA ASP A 566 -42.91 0.53 19.01
C ASP A 566 -44.21 0.37 18.17
N ALA A 567 -44.15 0.63 16.86
CA ALA A 567 -45.14 0.13 15.90
C ALA A 567 -45.23 -1.41 15.87
N TYR A 568 -44.10 -2.09 16.04
CA TYR A 568 -43.96 -3.54 15.91
C TYR A 568 -43.80 -4.25 17.28
N ASP A 569 -43.52 -3.55 18.38
CA ASP A 569 -43.60 -4.14 19.74
C ASP A 569 -44.99 -4.74 19.99
N ASN A 570 -46.01 -4.07 19.46
CA ASN A 570 -47.41 -4.49 19.49
C ASN A 570 -47.76 -5.64 18.52
N SER A 571 -46.77 -6.19 17.79
CA SER A 571 -46.95 -7.30 16.84
C SER A 571 -46.48 -8.66 17.37
N GLY A 572 -45.67 -8.69 18.44
CA GLY A 572 -45.14 -9.93 19.03
C GLY A 572 -43.97 -10.56 18.26
N LEU A 573 -43.38 -9.84 17.31
CA LEU A 573 -42.13 -10.22 16.62
C LEU A 573 -40.92 -9.91 17.51
N THR A 574 -39.85 -10.69 17.38
CA THR A 574 -38.59 -10.55 18.11
C THR A 574 -37.34 -10.80 17.26
N THR A 575 -37.46 -11.42 16.08
CA THR A 575 -36.30 -11.79 15.24
C THR A 575 -36.54 -11.55 13.74
N GLY A 576 -35.47 -11.32 12.98
CA GLY A 576 -35.55 -11.16 11.52
C GLY A 576 -36.04 -12.40 10.77
N ALA A 577 -35.80 -13.59 11.31
CA ALA A 577 -36.35 -14.84 10.78
C ALA A 577 -37.90 -14.79 10.70
N GLN A 578 -38.56 -14.20 11.69
CA GLN A 578 -40.03 -14.07 11.71
C GLN A 578 -40.53 -13.03 10.70
N ILE A 579 -39.72 -12.03 10.34
CA ILE A 579 -40.03 -11.05 9.28
C ILE A 579 -40.03 -11.74 7.91
N LEU A 580 -39.02 -12.59 7.63
CA LEU A 580 -39.01 -13.41 6.42
C LEU A 580 -40.17 -14.42 6.38
N ALA A 581 -40.61 -14.91 7.54
CA ALA A 581 -41.74 -15.84 7.65
C ALA A 581 -43.14 -15.19 7.42
N MET A 582 -43.25 -13.88 7.17
CA MET A 582 -44.56 -13.21 7.09
C MET A 582 -45.44 -13.72 5.93
N PRO A 583 -46.72 -14.08 6.20
CA PRO A 583 -47.73 -14.36 5.17
C PRO A 583 -47.88 -13.22 4.16
N ALA A 584 -48.24 -13.56 2.92
CA ALA A 584 -48.37 -12.59 1.82
C ALA A 584 -49.49 -11.54 2.04
N ASP A 585 -50.46 -11.88 2.89
CA ASP A 585 -51.63 -11.07 3.29
C ASP A 585 -51.48 -10.41 4.67
N ALA A 586 -50.34 -10.58 5.35
CA ALA A 586 -50.10 -10.09 6.70
C ALA A 586 -50.36 -8.58 6.84
N GLN A 587 -51.02 -8.20 7.95
CA GLN A 587 -51.35 -6.81 8.28
C GLN A 587 -50.76 -6.39 9.63
N LEU A 588 -50.14 -5.22 9.67
CA LEU A 588 -49.48 -4.62 10.83
C LEU A 588 -50.13 -3.29 11.21
N MET A 589 -49.92 -2.81 12.43
CA MET A 589 -50.48 -1.55 12.93
C MET A 589 -49.53 -0.37 12.64
N SER A 590 -50.02 0.68 11.99
CA SER A 590 -49.27 1.90 11.73
C SER A 590 -49.22 2.82 12.95
N LYS A 591 -48.04 3.01 13.56
CA LYS A 591 -47.78 3.99 14.65
C LYS A 591 -48.19 5.43 14.29
N PHE A 592 -48.17 5.80 13.01
CA PHE A 592 -48.60 7.13 12.54
C PHE A 592 -50.12 7.35 12.44
N SER A 593 -50.95 6.31 12.53
CA SER A 593 -52.38 6.44 12.17
C SER A 593 -53.34 5.48 12.89
N TRP A 594 -52.83 4.53 13.66
CA TRP A 594 -53.61 3.45 14.31
C TRP A 594 -54.47 2.63 13.33
N LYS A 595 -54.13 2.65 12.03
CA LYS A 595 -54.76 1.83 10.99
C LYS A 595 -53.89 0.63 10.63
N LYS A 596 -54.52 -0.43 10.11
CA LYS A 596 -53.81 -1.59 9.56
C LYS A 596 -53.29 -1.31 8.16
N ILE A 597 -52.08 -1.76 7.89
CA ILE A 597 -51.37 -1.69 6.60
C ILE A 597 -50.89 -3.11 6.24
N ARG A 598 -50.89 -3.48 4.95
CA ARG A 598 -50.36 -4.79 4.51
C ARG A 598 -48.83 -4.73 4.48
N PHE A 599 -48.16 -5.70 5.12
CA PHE A 599 -46.70 -5.70 5.25
C PHE A 599 -45.98 -5.68 3.89
N TRP A 600 -46.49 -6.41 2.90
CA TRP A 600 -45.86 -6.51 1.58
C TRP A 600 -46.23 -5.38 0.60
N ASP A 601 -46.96 -4.34 1.00
CA ASP A 601 -47.34 -3.28 0.03
C ASP A 601 -46.15 -2.39 -0.32
N GLY A 602 -45.65 -2.55 -1.56
CA GLY A 602 -44.41 -1.96 -2.06
C GLY A 602 -43.16 -2.75 -1.70
N VAL A 603 -43.30 -4.03 -1.31
CA VAL A 603 -42.20 -4.95 -1.01
C VAL A 603 -42.44 -6.24 -1.78
N GLU A 604 -41.56 -6.57 -2.72
CA GLU A 604 -41.72 -7.80 -3.52
C GLU A 604 -40.70 -8.90 -3.18
N ALA A 605 -39.60 -8.57 -2.50
CA ALA A 605 -38.64 -9.54 -1.99
C ALA A 605 -37.86 -9.00 -0.77
N LEU A 606 -37.55 -9.89 0.18
CA LEU A 606 -36.71 -9.65 1.35
C LEU A 606 -35.66 -10.77 1.51
N TYR A 607 -34.47 -10.44 2.02
CA TYR A 607 -33.42 -11.41 2.34
C TYR A 607 -32.76 -11.15 3.69
N GLY A 608 -32.16 -12.18 4.27
CA GLY A 608 -31.28 -12.08 5.44
C GLY A 608 -30.13 -13.06 5.29
N ALA A 609 -29.04 -12.86 6.04
CA ALA A 609 -27.87 -13.73 5.99
C ALA A 609 -27.37 -14.09 7.39
N VAL A 610 -26.72 -15.25 7.50
CA VAL A 610 -25.95 -15.68 8.68
C VAL A 610 -24.77 -16.50 8.17
N GLY A 611 -23.57 -15.91 8.17
CA GLY A 611 -22.41 -16.42 7.46
C GLY A 611 -22.74 -16.77 6.01
N ASN A 612 -22.18 -17.90 5.55
CA ASN A 612 -22.33 -18.40 4.18
C ASN A 612 -23.76 -18.89 3.82
N THR A 613 -24.75 -18.70 4.71
CA THR A 613 -26.18 -18.99 4.43
C THR A 613 -26.95 -17.71 4.20
N THR A 614 -27.54 -17.56 3.00
CA THR A 614 -28.49 -16.50 2.68
C THR A 614 -29.90 -17.07 2.61
N TYR A 615 -30.87 -16.38 3.20
CA TYR A 615 -32.30 -16.67 3.16
C TYR A 615 -33.01 -15.63 2.28
N LEU A 616 -33.98 -16.04 1.48
CA LEU A 616 -34.73 -15.19 0.54
C LEU A 616 -36.22 -15.52 0.62
N ARG A 617 -37.05 -14.48 0.67
CA ARG A 617 -38.51 -14.53 0.68
C ARG A 617 -39.03 -13.58 -0.41
N LEU A 618 -39.51 -14.13 -1.52
CA LEU A 618 -40.34 -13.41 -2.48
C LEU A 618 -41.75 -13.25 -1.90
N ARG A 619 -42.46 -12.14 -2.17
CA ARG A 619 -43.82 -11.85 -1.66
C ARG A 619 -44.78 -13.04 -1.85
N ASN A 620 -44.82 -13.56 -3.08
CA ASN A 620 -45.64 -14.69 -3.50
C ASN A 620 -45.19 -16.07 -2.95
N GLY A 621 -43.92 -16.22 -2.56
CA GLY A 621 -43.36 -17.50 -2.08
C GLY A 621 -43.00 -18.49 -3.19
N GLU A 622 -42.90 -18.02 -4.44
CA GLU A 622 -42.38 -18.81 -5.56
C GLU A 622 -40.89 -19.17 -5.37
N ASP A 623 -40.43 -20.19 -6.11
CA ASP A 623 -39.05 -20.65 -6.06
C ASP A 623 -38.12 -19.64 -6.76
N PRO A 624 -37.11 -19.06 -6.07
CA PRO A 624 -36.16 -18.11 -6.67
C PRO A 624 -35.17 -18.75 -7.67
N ASN A 625 -35.11 -20.08 -7.80
CA ASN A 625 -34.24 -20.76 -8.78
C ASN A 625 -34.57 -20.31 -10.23
N GLY A 626 -33.56 -19.79 -10.93
CA GLY A 626 -33.65 -19.34 -12.32
C GLY A 626 -33.81 -17.82 -12.50
N MET A 627 -34.10 -17.07 -11.43
CA MET A 627 -34.09 -15.60 -11.48
C MET A 627 -32.65 -15.05 -11.61
N ASN A 628 -32.47 -13.83 -12.12
CA ASN A 628 -31.16 -13.17 -12.20
C ASN A 628 -30.73 -12.61 -10.83
N ILE A 629 -30.41 -13.52 -9.90
CA ILE A 629 -30.02 -13.20 -8.53
C ILE A 629 -28.51 -13.02 -8.45
N ARG A 630 -28.04 -11.96 -7.80
CA ARG A 630 -26.61 -11.73 -7.54
C ARG A 630 -26.37 -11.27 -6.12
N ALA A 631 -25.29 -11.77 -5.50
CA ALA A 631 -24.91 -11.53 -4.11
C ALA A 631 -23.50 -10.92 -4.01
N ALA A 632 -23.30 -9.98 -3.09
CA ALA A 632 -22.02 -9.35 -2.79
C ALA A 632 -21.73 -9.28 -1.27
N PRO A 633 -20.45 -9.37 -0.86
CA PRO A 633 -20.02 -9.28 0.54
C PRO A 633 -19.83 -7.83 1.02
N ASN A 634 -19.81 -7.66 2.35
CA ASN A 634 -18.97 -6.66 3.01
C ASN A 634 -17.85 -7.39 3.79
N LYS A 635 -17.30 -6.82 4.85
CA LYS A 635 -16.41 -7.53 5.80
C LYS A 635 -17.26 -8.35 6.76
N ASP A 636 -16.74 -9.48 7.22
CA ASP A 636 -17.36 -10.27 8.29
C ASP A 636 -17.30 -9.48 9.63
N GLY A 637 -18.45 -8.96 10.08
CA GLY A 637 -18.60 -8.16 11.30
C GLY A 637 -19.76 -7.17 11.22
N SER A 638 -20.65 -7.17 12.21
CA SER A 638 -22.05 -6.72 12.12
C SER A 638 -22.32 -5.20 12.12
N ASP A 639 -21.30 -4.36 12.04
CA ASP A 639 -21.43 -2.94 12.44
C ASP A 639 -21.34 -2.01 11.22
N MET A 640 -22.50 -1.72 10.60
CA MET A 640 -22.65 -0.54 9.77
C MET A 640 -22.35 0.70 10.64
N PRO A 641 -21.49 1.64 10.19
CA PRO A 641 -21.31 2.05 8.79
C PRO A 641 -20.00 1.63 8.11
N ASP A 642 -19.28 0.61 8.60
CA ASP A 642 -17.94 0.22 8.10
C ASP A 642 -17.98 -0.38 6.67
N MET A 643 -17.90 0.48 5.64
CA MET A 643 -17.91 0.07 4.23
C MET A 643 -16.52 -0.42 3.77
N HIS A 644 -16.37 -1.74 3.62
CA HIS A 644 -15.13 -2.37 3.18
C HIS A 644 -15.12 -2.84 1.72
N LYS A 645 -16.29 -3.04 1.10
CA LYS A 645 -16.44 -3.52 -0.30
C LYS A 645 -17.34 -2.63 -1.19
N PRO A 646 -16.98 -1.35 -1.39
CA PRO A 646 -17.60 -0.52 -2.42
C PRO A 646 -17.08 -0.85 -3.82
N VAL A 647 -17.79 -0.43 -4.87
CA VAL A 647 -17.33 -0.56 -6.27
C VAL A 647 -15.97 0.14 -6.48
N PHE A 648 -15.84 1.38 -5.99
CA PHE A 648 -14.60 2.13 -5.90
C PHE A 648 -14.28 2.52 -4.46
N LYS A 649 -13.01 2.40 -4.08
CA LYS A 649 -12.47 2.84 -2.79
C LYS A 649 -11.37 3.90 -2.99
N ILE A 650 -11.68 5.14 -2.62
CA ILE A 650 -10.75 6.26 -2.48
C ILE A 650 -10.48 6.43 -0.99
N GLN A 651 -9.41 5.81 -0.49
CA GLN A 651 -9.02 5.94 0.93
C GLN A 651 -7.58 6.42 1.09
N ASP A 652 -7.43 7.54 1.79
CA ASP A 652 -6.21 8.33 1.92
C ASP A 652 -5.59 8.65 0.54
N LYS A 653 -6.43 9.09 -0.42
CA LYS A 653 -6.05 9.46 -1.80
C LYS A 653 -6.73 10.76 -2.23
N SER A 654 -6.03 11.56 -3.02
CA SER A 654 -6.47 12.89 -3.44
C SER A 654 -6.36 13.11 -4.94
N TYR A 655 -7.09 14.10 -5.46
CA TYR A 655 -7.09 14.48 -6.87
C TYR A 655 -7.44 13.34 -7.83
N ILE A 656 -8.40 12.48 -7.44
CA ILE A 656 -8.94 11.41 -8.29
C ILE A 656 -10.29 11.86 -8.88
N THR A 657 -10.43 11.77 -10.20
CA THR A 657 -11.71 11.98 -10.90
C THR A 657 -12.28 10.63 -11.34
N LEU A 658 -13.52 10.32 -10.96
CA LEU A 658 -14.27 9.14 -11.42
C LEU A 658 -15.51 9.59 -12.20
N ARG A 659 -15.59 9.25 -13.50
CA ARG A 659 -16.72 9.67 -14.32
C ARG A 659 -17.21 8.71 -15.40
N ASN A 660 -18.48 8.87 -15.77
CA ASN A 660 -19.17 8.12 -16.82
C ASN A 660 -19.26 6.60 -16.57
N PHE A 661 -19.27 6.15 -15.32
CA PHE A 661 -19.54 4.76 -14.94
C PHE A 661 -20.99 4.53 -14.53
N MET A 662 -21.55 3.36 -14.85
CA MET A 662 -22.64 2.79 -14.05
C MET A 662 -22.02 1.90 -12.96
N MET A 663 -22.34 2.16 -11.70
CA MET A 663 -21.85 1.39 -10.55
C MET A 663 -23.03 0.74 -9.84
N ARG A 664 -22.94 -0.56 -9.54
CA ARG A 664 -24.00 -1.33 -8.85
C ARG A 664 -23.46 -2.59 -8.17
N GLY A 665 -24.33 -3.37 -7.53
CA GLY A 665 -24.01 -4.75 -7.11
C GLY A 665 -22.93 -4.85 -6.04
N ALA A 666 -22.85 -3.87 -5.14
CA ALA A 666 -21.91 -3.76 -4.04
C ALA A 666 -22.59 -3.08 -2.85
N ILE A 667 -21.93 -3.06 -1.68
CA ILE A 667 -22.50 -2.44 -0.47
C ILE A 667 -22.60 -0.90 -0.55
N GLY A 668 -21.93 -0.30 -1.54
CA GLY A 668 -22.00 1.10 -1.92
C GLY A 668 -21.17 1.34 -3.18
N CYS A 669 -21.25 2.53 -3.77
CA CYS A 669 -20.60 2.80 -5.06
C CYS A 669 -19.18 3.38 -4.88
N VAL A 670 -19.02 4.54 -4.24
CA VAL A 670 -17.72 5.20 -4.08
C VAL A 670 -17.49 5.56 -2.62
N LEU A 671 -16.57 4.89 -1.93
CA LEU A 671 -16.09 5.35 -0.62
C LEU A 671 -15.07 6.48 -0.79
N VAL A 672 -15.29 7.60 -0.12
CA VAL A 672 -14.35 8.73 0.00
C VAL A 672 -14.00 8.89 1.49
N SER A 673 -12.82 8.44 1.92
CA SER A 673 -12.53 8.39 3.37
C SER A 673 -11.05 8.55 3.73
N GLY A 674 -10.78 9.01 4.95
CA GLY A 674 -9.42 9.17 5.49
C GLY A 674 -8.94 10.62 5.46
N ALA A 675 -8.01 10.94 6.37
CA ALA A 675 -7.58 12.32 6.61
C ALA A 675 -6.70 12.89 5.49
N ASN A 676 -6.21 12.04 4.58
CA ASN A 676 -5.43 12.41 3.40
C ASN A 676 -6.26 12.27 2.11
N THR A 677 -7.59 12.45 2.19
CA THR A 677 -8.52 12.32 1.06
C THR A 677 -9.19 13.65 0.76
N HIS A 678 -8.72 14.34 -0.28
CA HIS A 678 -9.24 15.64 -0.68
C HIS A 678 -9.20 15.90 -2.18
N HIS A 679 -9.94 16.92 -2.64
CA HIS A 679 -9.97 17.34 -4.04
C HIS A 679 -10.35 16.20 -5.03
N ASN A 680 -11.07 15.17 -4.58
CA ASN A 680 -11.57 14.12 -5.46
C ASN A 680 -12.89 14.54 -6.10
N ILE A 681 -13.14 14.13 -7.34
CA ILE A 681 -14.32 14.48 -8.13
C ILE A 681 -15.06 13.21 -8.54
N ILE A 682 -16.30 13.05 -8.08
CA ILE A 682 -17.19 11.94 -8.46
C ILE A 682 -18.29 12.55 -9.33
N GLU A 683 -18.22 12.36 -10.65
CA GLU A 683 -19.10 13.10 -11.58
C GLU A 683 -19.71 12.30 -12.72
N SER A 684 -20.90 12.69 -13.17
CA SER A 684 -21.53 12.11 -14.38
C SER A 684 -21.69 10.57 -14.35
N ASN A 685 -21.78 9.97 -13.17
CA ASN A 685 -21.97 8.53 -12.99
C ASN A 685 -23.46 8.17 -12.78
N HIS A 686 -23.78 6.88 -12.88
CA HIS A 686 -25.04 6.31 -12.44
C HIS A 686 -24.79 5.33 -11.29
N LEU A 687 -25.19 5.70 -10.08
CA LEU A 687 -24.88 5.00 -8.84
C LEU A 687 -26.15 4.29 -8.33
N SER A 688 -26.21 2.97 -8.51
CA SER A 688 -27.39 2.14 -8.26
C SER A 688 -27.15 1.15 -7.12
N ASN A 689 -28.16 0.91 -6.29
CA ASN A 689 -28.16 -0.12 -5.23
C ASN A 689 -27.11 0.14 -4.12
N GLY A 690 -26.76 -0.88 -3.32
CA GLY A 690 -25.97 -0.74 -2.09
C GLY A 690 -26.71 -0.01 -0.98
N TYR A 691 -26.08 0.22 0.17
CA TYR A 691 -26.63 1.01 1.29
C TYR A 691 -26.43 2.50 1.07
N THR A 692 -25.17 2.91 0.96
CA THR A 692 -24.80 4.31 0.76
C THR A 692 -24.00 4.43 -0.52
N ARG A 693 -24.51 5.19 -1.50
CA ARG A 693 -23.84 5.27 -2.82
C ARG A 693 -22.52 6.04 -2.71
N VAL A 694 -22.52 7.19 -2.04
CA VAL A 694 -21.30 7.97 -1.78
C VAL A 694 -21.21 8.44 -0.31
N PRO A 695 -20.57 7.68 0.58
CA PRO A 695 -20.17 8.17 1.88
C PRO A 695 -18.84 8.93 1.83
N ILE A 696 -18.83 10.10 2.45
CA ILE A 696 -17.64 10.94 2.71
C ILE A 696 -17.38 10.92 4.23
N SER A 697 -16.22 10.45 4.66
CA SER A 697 -15.96 10.24 6.10
C SER A 697 -14.48 10.35 6.49
N GLY A 698 -14.18 10.15 7.77
CA GLY A 698 -12.79 9.99 8.24
C GLY A 698 -11.91 11.23 8.04
N ARG A 699 -12.51 12.42 8.11
CA ARG A 699 -11.91 13.75 7.85
C ARG A 699 -11.62 14.09 6.38
N ALA A 700 -12.17 13.36 5.41
CA ALA A 700 -12.05 13.73 3.99
C ALA A 700 -12.66 15.12 3.70
N TYR A 701 -11.93 16.01 3.02
CA TYR A 701 -12.24 17.44 2.86
C TYR A 701 -12.15 17.91 1.40
N GLU A 702 -12.82 19.00 1.03
CA GLU A 702 -12.72 19.59 -0.33
C GLU A 702 -13.00 18.59 -1.49
N ASN A 703 -13.82 17.56 -1.26
CA ASN A 703 -14.23 16.61 -2.31
C ASN A 703 -15.53 17.08 -2.97
N VAL A 704 -15.69 16.78 -4.27
CA VAL A 704 -16.84 17.18 -5.09
C VAL A 704 -17.60 15.94 -5.55
N VAL A 705 -18.92 15.91 -5.30
CA VAL A 705 -19.83 14.90 -5.86
C VAL A 705 -20.85 15.65 -6.71
N ARG A 706 -20.73 15.58 -8.04
CA ARG A 706 -21.54 16.40 -8.95
C ARG A 706 -22.19 15.71 -10.15
N ASN A 707 -23.39 16.13 -10.53
CA ASN A 707 -24.05 15.70 -11.77
C ASN A 707 -24.18 14.17 -11.93
N ASN A 708 -24.39 13.43 -10.83
CA ASN A 708 -24.60 11.97 -10.85
C ASN A 708 -26.09 11.62 -10.77
N GLU A 709 -26.50 10.54 -11.43
CA GLU A 709 -27.74 9.82 -11.13
C GLU A 709 -27.50 8.93 -9.90
N ILE A 710 -28.35 8.99 -8.88
CA ILE A 710 -28.18 8.23 -7.64
C ILE A 710 -29.52 7.62 -7.23
N THR A 711 -29.57 6.30 -7.11
CA THR A 711 -30.81 5.58 -6.76
C THR A 711 -30.55 4.28 -5.99
N ALA A 712 -31.48 3.89 -5.12
CA ALA A 712 -31.43 2.55 -4.53
C ALA A 712 -31.95 1.47 -5.49
N ASN A 713 -32.86 1.82 -6.42
CA ASN A 713 -33.39 0.93 -7.46
C ASN A 713 -33.79 -0.45 -6.89
N TYR A 714 -34.75 -0.46 -5.98
CA TYR A 714 -35.21 -1.67 -5.29
C TYR A 714 -36.04 -2.61 -6.18
N TYR A 715 -36.02 -3.91 -5.89
CA TYR A 715 -36.77 -4.93 -6.62
C TYR A 715 -38.27 -4.83 -6.32
N GLY A 716 -39.10 -4.84 -7.37
CA GLY A 716 -40.53 -4.51 -7.31
C GLY A 716 -40.84 -3.02 -7.14
N TYR A 717 -39.85 -2.20 -6.78
CA TYR A 717 -39.96 -0.76 -6.57
C TYR A 717 -39.93 -0.01 -7.90
N ASN A 718 -41.03 -0.13 -8.66
CA ASN A 718 -41.15 0.54 -9.96
C ASN A 718 -41.45 2.04 -9.78
N ASP A 719 -42.44 2.36 -8.94
CA ASP A 719 -42.60 3.68 -8.34
C ASP A 719 -43.62 3.68 -7.17
N PRO A 720 -43.25 4.06 -5.94
CA PRO A 720 -44.18 4.57 -4.93
C PRO A 720 -44.22 6.11 -4.89
N GLY A 721 -43.41 6.76 -5.74
CA GLY A 721 -43.49 8.18 -6.02
C GLY A 721 -44.91 8.54 -6.38
N ALA A 722 -45.29 9.72 -5.93
CA ALA A 722 -46.64 10.28 -5.93
C ALA A 722 -47.70 9.41 -6.65
N TRP A 723 -48.47 8.64 -5.88
CA TRP A 723 -49.76 8.06 -6.28
C TRP A 723 -49.76 6.71 -7.05
N GLY A 724 -48.63 5.98 -7.06
CA GLY A 724 -48.47 4.61 -7.60
C GLY A 724 -49.47 3.55 -7.09
N GLY A 725 -50.67 3.52 -7.67
CA GLY A 725 -51.79 2.67 -7.27
C GLY A 725 -52.95 3.48 -6.66
N GLY A 726 -54.18 3.21 -7.12
CA GLY A 726 -55.40 3.99 -6.84
C GLY A 726 -55.98 3.86 -5.42
N SER A 727 -55.18 4.00 -4.37
CA SER A 727 -55.63 3.85 -2.98
C SER A 727 -55.82 5.20 -2.25
N GLU A 728 -56.74 5.23 -1.29
CA GLU A 728 -57.05 6.38 -0.43
C GLU A 728 -56.00 6.60 0.69
N TYR A 729 -54.91 5.83 0.68
CA TYR A 729 -54.03 5.61 1.84
C TYR A 729 -52.55 5.91 1.59
N ARG A 730 -52.23 6.75 0.60
CA ARG A 730 -50.85 6.93 0.09
C ARG A 730 -49.87 7.49 1.12
N TYR A 731 -50.29 8.38 2.03
CA TYR A 731 -49.49 8.78 3.19
C TYR A 731 -49.14 7.60 4.12
N LEU A 732 -50.04 6.63 4.27
CA LEU A 732 -49.79 5.43 5.08
C LEU A 732 -48.81 4.47 4.39
N ILE A 733 -48.74 4.48 3.05
CA ILE A 733 -47.75 3.70 2.29
C ILE A 733 -46.36 4.32 2.44
N ARG A 734 -46.22 5.66 2.41
CA ARG A 734 -44.95 6.32 2.77
C ARG A 734 -44.54 6.06 4.22
N GLY A 735 -45.48 6.19 5.15
CA GLY A 735 -45.26 5.82 6.55
C GLY A 735 -44.85 4.34 6.69
N HIS A 736 -45.41 3.43 5.88
CA HIS A 736 -45.00 2.03 5.83
C HIS A 736 -43.57 1.87 5.32
N HIS A 737 -43.22 2.51 4.20
CA HIS A 737 -41.87 2.42 3.60
C HIS A 737 -40.79 3.05 4.48
N TYR A 738 -41.06 4.18 5.14
CA TYR A 738 -40.21 4.74 6.20
C TYR A 738 -39.98 3.77 7.35
N MET A 739 -41.05 3.16 7.86
CA MET A 739 -40.97 2.25 9.00
C MET A 739 -40.24 0.96 8.62
N LEU A 740 -40.61 0.37 7.48
CA LEU A 740 -39.93 -0.78 6.88
C LEU A 740 -38.44 -0.48 6.67
N SER A 741 -38.10 0.66 6.07
CA SER A 741 -36.72 1.13 5.88
C SER A 741 -35.92 1.07 7.18
N LYS A 742 -36.50 1.53 8.30
CA LYS A 742 -35.91 1.29 9.63
C LYS A 742 -35.82 -0.20 9.97
N PHE A 743 -36.94 -0.92 10.07
CA PHE A 743 -36.95 -2.33 10.53
C PHE A 743 -36.04 -3.27 9.74
N LEU A 744 -35.86 -3.05 8.44
CA LEU A 744 -34.98 -3.83 7.57
C LEU A 744 -33.49 -3.54 7.80
N MET A 745 -33.14 -2.31 8.19
CA MET A 745 -31.76 -1.80 8.19
C MET A 745 -31.22 -1.43 9.58
N GLY A 746 -32.05 -1.43 10.63
CA GLY A 746 -31.66 -1.24 12.03
C GLY A 746 -32.32 -0.02 12.69
N ALA A 747 -31.69 0.51 13.75
CA ALA A 747 -32.21 1.65 14.52
C ALA A 747 -32.54 2.90 13.67
N SER A 748 -31.85 3.08 12.54
CA SER A 748 -31.90 4.30 11.74
C SER A 748 -32.10 4.08 10.24
N SER A 749 -33.00 4.86 9.66
CA SER A 749 -33.24 4.96 8.21
C SER A 749 -32.16 5.76 7.47
N THR A 750 -31.11 6.19 8.18
CA THR A 750 -29.95 6.91 7.64
C THR A 750 -28.93 5.98 6.98
N LEU A 751 -29.08 4.66 7.16
CA LEU A 751 -28.20 3.65 6.61
C LEU A 751 -28.47 3.35 5.11
N ASP A 752 -29.66 3.67 4.59
CA ASP A 752 -29.85 3.86 3.15
C ASP A 752 -29.73 5.35 2.84
N SER A 753 -28.69 5.71 2.08
CA SER A 753 -28.41 7.11 1.74
C SER A 753 -27.96 7.24 0.28
N GLY A 754 -28.37 8.30 -0.41
CA GLY A 754 -27.76 8.69 -1.69
C GLY A 754 -26.32 9.13 -1.44
N ILE A 755 -26.17 10.23 -0.70
CA ILE A 755 -24.90 10.81 -0.28
C ILE A 755 -24.90 11.00 1.24
N TYR A 756 -23.78 10.67 1.91
CA TYR A 756 -23.69 10.63 3.37
C TYR A 756 -22.36 11.19 3.86
N LEU A 757 -22.37 12.34 4.53
CA LEU A 757 -21.20 12.95 5.15
C LEU A 757 -21.20 12.64 6.65
N SER A 758 -20.16 11.98 7.16
CA SER A 758 -20.08 11.58 8.58
C SER A 758 -18.68 11.76 9.14
N GLY A 759 -18.47 12.83 9.91
CA GLY A 759 -17.13 13.22 10.36
C GLY A 759 -16.19 13.48 9.17
N ALA A 760 -16.74 13.98 8.06
CA ALA A 760 -15.98 14.57 6.97
C ALA A 760 -15.27 15.85 7.46
N GLY A 761 -14.28 16.32 6.72
CA GLY A 761 -13.59 17.58 7.00
C GLY A 761 -14.38 18.80 6.50
N ASN A 762 -13.66 19.87 6.16
CA ASN A 762 -14.24 21.11 5.66
C ASN A 762 -14.55 21.08 4.15
N SER A 763 -15.42 21.99 3.70
CA SER A 763 -15.52 22.47 2.32
C SER A 763 -15.81 21.41 1.25
N ASN A 764 -16.45 20.28 1.62
CA ASN A 764 -16.95 19.31 0.64
C ASN A 764 -18.16 19.89 -0.12
N VAL A 765 -18.29 19.58 -1.42
CA VAL A 765 -19.31 20.16 -2.31
C VAL A 765 -20.15 19.06 -2.96
N ILE A 766 -21.47 19.16 -2.82
CA ILE A 766 -22.45 18.21 -3.36
C ILE A 766 -23.39 18.97 -4.29
N SER A 767 -23.27 18.81 -5.62
CA SER A 767 -24.05 19.67 -6.54
C SER A 767 -24.59 19.05 -7.83
N GLY A 768 -25.76 19.50 -8.28
CA GLY A 768 -26.36 19.07 -9.55
C GLY A 768 -26.71 17.59 -9.66
N ASN A 769 -26.70 16.82 -8.56
CA ASN A 769 -27.02 15.39 -8.59
C ASN A 769 -28.54 15.16 -8.66
N HIS A 770 -28.98 14.14 -9.39
CA HIS A 770 -30.35 13.65 -9.34
C HIS A 770 -30.40 12.43 -8.41
N ILE A 771 -31.06 12.57 -7.26
CA ILE A 771 -31.18 11.54 -6.23
C ILE A 771 -32.65 11.13 -6.11
N PHE A 772 -32.95 9.87 -6.43
CA PHE A 772 -34.33 9.42 -6.55
C PHE A 772 -34.53 7.94 -6.18
N LYS A 773 -35.73 7.62 -5.68
CA LYS A 773 -36.18 6.23 -5.47
C LYS A 773 -35.27 5.41 -4.52
N GLY A 774 -34.72 6.06 -3.50
CA GLY A 774 -34.25 5.40 -2.28
C GLY A 774 -35.40 4.88 -1.41
N LEU A 775 -35.06 4.21 -0.30
CA LEU A 775 -35.97 3.98 0.84
C LEU A 775 -35.60 4.85 2.05
N GLY A 776 -34.60 5.73 1.91
CA GLY A 776 -33.91 6.36 3.01
C GLY A 776 -33.73 7.86 2.82
N THR A 777 -32.46 8.29 2.84
CA THR A 777 -32.07 9.70 2.87
C THR A 777 -31.42 10.12 1.56
N GLY A 778 -31.85 11.22 0.94
CA GLY A 778 -31.22 11.74 -0.27
C GLY A 778 -29.77 12.19 -0.01
N ILE A 779 -29.61 13.22 0.82
CA ILE A 779 -28.32 13.71 1.32
C ILE A 779 -28.37 13.81 2.85
N GLY A 780 -27.40 13.21 3.55
CA GLY A 780 -27.28 13.29 5.01
C GLY A 780 -25.93 13.86 5.47
N VAL A 781 -25.93 14.71 6.51
CA VAL A 781 -24.75 15.31 7.12
C VAL A 781 -24.78 15.10 8.64
N TYR A 782 -23.73 14.46 9.17
CA TYR A 782 -23.60 14.03 10.58
C TYR A 782 -22.15 14.16 11.05
N SER A 783 -21.94 14.15 12.36
CA SER A 783 -20.71 13.72 12.99
C SER A 783 -20.99 13.28 14.42
N TRP A 784 -20.68 12.02 14.74
CA TRP A 784 -20.75 11.53 16.11
C TRP A 784 -19.70 12.23 16.99
N THR A 785 -20.02 12.40 18.28
CA THR A 785 -19.14 13.08 19.24
C THR A 785 -17.80 12.35 19.37
N GLY A 786 -16.70 13.11 19.26
CA GLY A 786 -15.32 12.59 19.26
C GLY A 786 -14.64 12.51 17.88
N TYR A 787 -15.40 12.66 16.79
CA TYR A 787 -14.82 12.86 15.45
C TYR A 787 -14.52 14.35 15.19
N SER A 788 -13.82 14.64 14.09
CA SER A 788 -13.61 16.04 13.66
C SER A 788 -14.90 16.58 13.05
N PRO A 789 -15.36 17.79 13.41
CA PRO A 789 -16.62 18.31 12.92
C PRO A 789 -16.59 18.55 11.41
N THR A 790 -17.68 18.22 10.75
CA THR A 790 -17.88 18.50 9.32
C THR A 790 -18.21 19.98 9.16
N GLN A 791 -17.50 20.66 8.25
CA GLN A 791 -17.50 22.12 8.19
C GLN A 791 -17.76 22.61 6.77
N ASP A 792 -18.40 23.77 6.64
CA ASP A 792 -18.53 24.55 5.40
C ASP A 792 -18.99 23.77 4.17
N THR A 793 -19.79 22.71 4.37
CA THR A 793 -20.26 21.83 3.30
C THR A 793 -21.29 22.56 2.45
N ASP A 794 -21.08 22.59 1.13
CA ASP A 794 -21.99 23.23 0.18
C ASP A 794 -22.85 22.17 -0.53
N ILE A 795 -24.18 22.36 -0.51
CA ILE A 795 -25.16 21.43 -1.08
C ILE A 795 -26.10 22.24 -1.98
N PHE A 796 -25.91 22.18 -3.31
CA PHE A 796 -26.66 23.04 -4.23
C PHE A 796 -27.02 22.47 -5.60
N ASP A 797 -28.03 23.00 -6.27
CA ASP A 797 -28.56 22.53 -7.57
C ASP A 797 -28.99 21.05 -7.64
N ASN A 798 -29.01 20.31 -6.52
CA ASN A 798 -29.40 18.90 -6.53
C ASN A 798 -30.92 18.78 -6.71
N THR A 799 -31.35 17.80 -7.50
CA THR A 799 -32.75 17.36 -7.57
C THR A 799 -32.89 16.11 -6.72
N ILE A 800 -33.65 16.21 -5.62
CA ILE A 800 -33.88 15.12 -4.68
C ILE A 800 -35.38 14.85 -4.64
N GLU A 801 -35.81 13.67 -5.09
CA GLU A 801 -37.22 13.37 -5.22
C GLU A 801 -37.59 11.96 -4.72
N ASN A 802 -38.82 11.83 -4.19
CA ASN A 802 -39.41 10.52 -3.90
C ASN A 802 -38.55 9.67 -2.93
N GLU A 803 -38.09 10.29 -1.85
CA GLU A 803 -37.43 9.60 -0.73
C GLU A 803 -38.44 9.32 0.41
N PRO A 804 -38.82 8.05 0.68
CA PRO A 804 -39.81 7.71 1.69
C PRO A 804 -39.43 8.06 3.12
N SER A 805 -38.15 8.37 3.39
CA SER A 805 -37.73 8.94 4.67
C SER A 805 -37.47 10.45 4.55
N ILE A 806 -36.34 10.88 3.99
CA ILE A 806 -35.92 12.29 4.06
C ILE A 806 -35.19 12.73 2.79
N GLY A 807 -35.45 13.94 2.28
CA GLY A 807 -34.67 14.57 1.22
C GLY A 807 -33.25 14.94 1.69
N ILE A 808 -33.16 15.92 2.60
CA ILE A 808 -31.91 16.39 3.21
C ILE A 808 -31.98 16.28 4.74
N LEU A 809 -30.98 15.64 5.37
CA LEU A 809 -30.88 15.48 6.83
C LEU A 809 -29.59 16.13 7.35
N LEU A 810 -29.73 17.08 8.28
CA LEU A 810 -28.64 17.74 9.00
C LEU A 810 -28.69 17.34 10.49
N SER A 811 -27.58 16.85 11.03
CA SER A 811 -27.51 16.20 12.36
C SER A 811 -26.44 16.78 13.30
N GLU A 812 -26.14 16.14 14.43
CA GLU A 812 -25.05 16.48 15.36
C GLU A 812 -23.68 16.70 14.67
N GLY A 813 -22.84 17.60 15.23
CA GLY A 813 -21.42 17.74 14.89
C GLY A 813 -21.03 18.34 13.53
N HIS A 814 -21.87 19.16 12.87
CA HIS A 814 -21.47 19.96 11.69
C HIS A 814 -21.85 21.44 11.80
N THR A 815 -21.11 22.34 11.14
CA THR A 815 -21.36 23.79 11.12
C THR A 815 -20.91 24.44 9.80
N GLY A 816 -21.38 25.65 9.49
CA GLY A 816 -21.07 26.37 8.24
C GLY A 816 -21.78 25.80 7.00
N THR A 817 -22.47 24.67 7.13
CA THR A 817 -23.20 23.98 6.06
C THR A 817 -24.21 24.91 5.39
N LYS A 818 -24.19 24.94 4.06
CA LYS A 818 -25.14 25.67 3.23
C LYS A 818 -25.93 24.68 2.38
N VAL A 819 -27.23 24.91 2.28
CA VAL A 819 -28.16 24.12 1.47
C VAL A 819 -28.92 25.11 0.59
N HIS A 820 -28.59 25.20 -0.70
CA HIS A 820 -29.19 26.24 -1.55
C HIS A 820 -29.52 25.83 -2.98
N ASP A 821 -30.47 26.52 -3.63
CA ASP A 821 -30.86 26.31 -5.03
C ASP A 821 -31.39 24.89 -5.40
N ASN A 822 -31.40 23.94 -4.45
CA ASN A 822 -31.84 22.55 -4.67
C ASN A 822 -33.35 22.48 -4.95
N LEU A 823 -33.75 21.51 -5.76
CA LEU A 823 -35.14 21.06 -5.88
C LEU A 823 -35.34 19.83 -5.00
N VAL A 824 -36.14 19.94 -3.94
CA VAL A 824 -36.47 18.82 -3.04
C VAL A 824 -37.98 18.55 -3.11
N SER A 825 -38.38 17.41 -3.68
CA SER A 825 -39.78 17.11 -4.00
C SER A 825 -40.25 15.77 -3.42
N ASP A 826 -41.52 15.70 -3.04
CA ASP A 826 -42.25 14.44 -2.80
C ASP A 826 -41.71 13.47 -1.73
N CYS A 827 -40.72 13.88 -0.93
CA CYS A 827 -40.21 13.11 0.19
C CYS A 827 -41.28 12.92 1.29
N ASN A 828 -41.01 12.08 2.30
CA ASN A 828 -41.83 12.10 3.52
C ASN A 828 -41.49 13.32 4.41
N ILE A 829 -40.22 13.69 4.48
CA ILE A 829 -39.74 14.98 5.02
C ILE A 829 -38.77 15.58 4.00
N ASN A 830 -38.95 16.82 3.55
CA ASN A 830 -37.99 17.39 2.56
C ASN A 830 -36.67 17.75 3.24
N MET A 831 -36.70 18.43 4.39
CA MET A 831 -35.53 18.78 5.18
C MET A 831 -35.75 18.40 6.66
N ARG A 832 -34.78 17.70 7.27
CA ARG A 832 -34.82 17.32 8.69
C ARG A 832 -33.59 17.86 9.41
N PHE A 833 -33.82 18.54 10.52
CA PHE A 833 -32.80 18.93 11.47
C PHE A 833 -32.90 17.98 12.66
N HIS A 834 -31.81 17.33 13.07
CA HIS A 834 -31.89 16.20 14.00
C HIS A 834 -30.83 16.27 15.10
N HIS A 835 -31.26 16.17 16.36
CA HIS A 835 -30.37 16.22 17.52
C HIS A 835 -29.42 17.44 17.51
N MET A 836 -29.89 18.55 16.90
CA MET A 836 -28.99 19.65 16.55
C MET A 836 -28.51 20.48 17.75
N ASN A 837 -29.00 20.14 18.94
CA ASN A 837 -28.63 20.69 20.24
C ASN A 837 -27.78 19.65 21.00
N THR A 838 -26.48 19.62 20.72
CA THR A 838 -25.55 18.70 21.38
C THR A 838 -24.75 19.44 22.45
N ALA A 839 -24.65 18.89 23.67
CA ALA A 839 -23.85 19.50 24.73
C ALA A 839 -22.34 19.47 24.39
N GLY A 840 -21.65 20.58 24.65
CA GLY A 840 -20.20 20.72 24.40
C GLY A 840 -19.83 21.38 23.07
N GLU A 841 -20.80 21.68 22.19
CA GLU A 841 -20.60 22.53 21.00
C GLU A 841 -20.96 24.00 21.28
N THR A 842 -20.40 24.94 20.52
CA THR A 842 -20.50 26.39 20.80
C THR A 842 -20.79 27.30 19.60
N ASP A 843 -20.58 26.83 18.37
CA ASP A 843 -20.54 27.69 17.17
C ASP A 843 -21.23 27.02 15.97
N ARG A 844 -22.46 26.55 16.17
CA ARG A 844 -23.22 25.82 15.13
C ARG A 844 -24.16 26.74 14.35
N ILE A 845 -23.82 27.01 13.09
CA ILE A 845 -24.59 27.86 12.16
C ILE A 845 -24.88 27.07 10.87
N VAL A 846 -26.11 27.18 10.35
CA VAL A 846 -26.55 26.57 9.09
C VAL A 846 -27.32 27.58 8.24
N TYR A 847 -27.10 27.57 6.93
CA TYR A 847 -27.76 28.43 5.96
C TYR A 847 -28.59 27.61 4.97
N ILE A 848 -29.88 27.92 4.82
CA ILE A 848 -30.81 27.27 3.88
C ILE A 848 -31.46 28.35 3.01
N TYR A 849 -31.16 28.41 1.71
CA TYR A 849 -31.67 29.51 0.86
C TYR A 849 -31.95 29.15 -0.60
N ARG A 850 -32.91 29.82 -1.25
CA ARG A 850 -33.28 29.58 -2.68
C ARG A 850 -33.68 28.15 -3.07
N ASN A 851 -33.93 27.28 -2.10
CA ASN A 851 -34.40 25.94 -2.42
C ASN A 851 -35.86 26.00 -2.91
N LYS A 852 -36.18 25.14 -3.88
CA LYS A 852 -37.54 24.82 -4.32
C LYS A 852 -38.00 23.56 -3.58
N LEU A 853 -39.03 23.65 -2.76
CA LEU A 853 -39.54 22.52 -1.98
C LEU A 853 -40.99 22.22 -2.35
N TRP A 854 -41.25 21.03 -2.89
CA TRP A 854 -42.61 20.56 -3.19
C TRP A 854 -43.03 19.36 -2.35
N LEU A 855 -44.30 19.33 -1.95
CA LEU A 855 -44.96 18.18 -1.35
C LEU A 855 -46.43 18.11 -1.80
N PRO A 856 -47.03 16.91 -1.96
CA PRO A 856 -48.47 16.79 -2.19
C PRO A 856 -49.28 17.41 -1.04
N GLN A 857 -50.36 18.14 -1.34
CA GLN A 857 -51.16 18.83 -0.32
C GLN A 857 -51.60 17.90 0.83
N ASN A 858 -51.40 18.35 2.08
CA ASN A 858 -51.65 17.62 3.33
C ASN A 858 -50.80 16.35 3.55
N ALA A 859 -49.72 16.13 2.79
CA ALA A 859 -48.82 14.98 2.96
C ALA A 859 -47.35 15.40 3.13
N GLY A 860 -46.63 14.75 4.04
CA GLY A 860 -45.23 15.06 4.32
C GLY A 860 -45.02 16.43 4.96
N GLU A 861 -43.78 16.71 5.35
CA GLU A 861 -43.39 17.90 6.14
C GLU A 861 -42.17 18.58 5.51
N HIS A 862 -42.19 19.89 5.29
CA HIS A 862 -41.09 20.56 4.58
C HIS A 862 -39.83 20.67 5.45
N ILE A 863 -39.94 21.18 6.67
CA ILE A 863 -38.87 21.23 7.68
C ILE A 863 -39.36 20.54 8.96
N TYR A 864 -38.67 19.48 9.39
CA TYR A 864 -38.90 18.84 10.70
C TYR A 864 -37.66 19.01 11.61
N ALA A 865 -37.81 19.74 12.71
CA ALA A 865 -36.75 19.98 13.69
C ALA A 865 -36.91 19.08 14.94
N HIS A 866 -35.98 18.15 15.11
CA HIS A 866 -35.90 17.22 16.24
C HIS A 866 -34.72 17.58 17.14
N PHE A 867 -34.96 17.65 18.44
CA PHE A 867 -33.94 18.04 19.44
C PHE A 867 -33.85 16.99 20.55
N TYR A 868 -32.66 16.83 21.12
CA TYR A 868 -32.45 16.07 22.35
C TYR A 868 -33.10 16.77 23.54
N ASP A 869 -33.49 15.97 24.53
CA ASP A 869 -34.06 16.41 25.79
C ASP A 869 -32.94 16.74 26.81
N ASP A 870 -32.13 17.76 26.49
CA ASP A 870 -30.96 18.16 27.27
C ASP A 870 -30.97 19.69 27.56
N PRO A 871 -31.13 20.11 28.83
CA PRO A 871 -31.14 21.53 29.22
C PRO A 871 -29.74 22.17 29.27
N ALA A 872 -28.66 21.41 29.10
CA ALA A 872 -27.29 21.91 28.97
C ALA A 872 -26.83 22.04 27.51
N ALA A 873 -27.70 21.71 26.54
CA ALA A 873 -27.38 21.73 25.13
C ALA A 873 -27.25 23.14 24.52
N TYR A 874 -26.44 23.24 23.48
CA TYR A 874 -26.31 24.44 22.65
C TYR A 874 -27.53 24.66 21.75
N ASN A 875 -27.93 25.92 21.52
CA ASN A 875 -29.00 26.27 20.59
C ASN A 875 -28.42 26.64 19.20
N PRO A 876 -28.48 25.75 18.20
CA PRO A 876 -27.97 26.00 16.84
C PRO A 876 -28.68 27.16 16.14
N GLU A 877 -27.92 27.88 15.33
CA GLU A 877 -28.39 29.00 14.50
C GLU A 877 -28.78 28.53 13.09
N PHE A 878 -30.02 28.82 12.70
CA PHE A 878 -30.56 28.46 11.39
C PHE A 878 -31.07 29.71 10.68
N TRP A 879 -30.43 30.05 9.57
CA TRP A 879 -30.90 31.05 8.62
C TRP A 879 -31.63 30.36 7.48
N VAL A 880 -32.95 30.56 7.39
CA VAL A 880 -33.82 30.05 6.33
C VAL A 880 -34.36 31.23 5.54
N TYR A 881 -33.86 31.47 4.33
CA TYR A 881 -34.19 32.69 3.58
C TYR A 881 -34.32 32.51 2.08
N HIS A 882 -35.21 33.27 1.42
CA HIS A 882 -35.47 33.12 -0.02
C HIS A 882 -35.88 31.67 -0.43
N ASN A 883 -36.51 30.85 0.42
CA ASN A 883 -36.96 29.50 -0.01
C ASN A 883 -38.41 29.51 -0.49
N SER A 884 -38.71 28.69 -1.49
CA SER A 884 -40.06 28.52 -2.05
C SER A 884 -40.65 27.16 -1.66
N PHE A 885 -41.59 27.16 -0.72
CA PHE A 885 -42.32 25.97 -0.28
C PHE A 885 -43.70 25.89 -0.95
N SER A 886 -44.05 24.73 -1.52
CA SER A 886 -45.36 24.48 -2.14
C SER A 886 -45.99 23.14 -1.72
N GLY A 887 -47.23 23.21 -1.24
CA GLY A 887 -48.06 22.08 -0.83
C GLY A 887 -47.74 21.54 0.57
N GLY A 888 -47.77 20.22 0.73
CA GLY A 888 -47.45 19.56 2.01
C GLY A 888 -48.45 19.74 3.15
N LYS A 889 -48.11 19.23 4.34
CA LYS A 889 -48.85 19.45 5.60
C LYS A 889 -48.45 20.74 6.30
N ALA A 890 -47.15 20.99 6.43
CA ALA A 890 -46.61 22.14 7.15
C ALA A 890 -45.24 22.59 6.61
N GLY A 891 -44.95 23.89 6.75
CA GLY A 891 -43.65 24.50 6.48
C GLY A 891 -42.60 24.08 7.52
N LEU A 892 -42.85 24.42 8.79
CA LEU A 892 -42.03 24.00 9.94
C LEU A 892 -42.85 23.17 10.94
N ILE A 893 -42.24 22.09 11.42
CA ILE A 893 -42.63 21.35 12.63
C ILE A 893 -41.44 21.28 13.57
N VAL A 894 -41.67 21.47 14.88
CA VAL A 894 -40.69 21.25 15.93
C VAL A 894 -41.19 20.13 16.85
N SER A 895 -40.33 19.15 17.12
CA SER A 895 -40.67 17.97 17.94
C SER A 895 -41.04 18.33 19.37
N SER A 896 -41.89 17.51 20.01
CA SER A 896 -42.32 17.72 21.40
C SER A 896 -41.20 17.67 22.44
N PHE A 897 -40.00 17.16 22.11
CA PHE A 897 -38.85 17.25 23.04
C PHE A 897 -38.35 18.69 23.21
N ALA A 898 -38.62 19.57 22.24
CA ALA A 898 -38.37 21.00 22.40
C ALA A 898 -39.24 21.67 23.48
N THR A 899 -40.28 21.02 24.02
CA THR A 899 -41.13 21.62 25.07
C THR A 899 -40.41 21.80 26.40
N GLN A 900 -39.29 21.09 26.63
CA GLN A 900 -38.49 21.28 27.84
C GLN A 900 -37.60 22.54 27.74
N PHE A 901 -37.39 23.07 26.54
CA PHE A 901 -36.95 24.46 26.37
C PHE A 901 -38.13 25.40 26.64
N ALA A 902 -38.18 25.95 27.86
CA ALA A 902 -39.02 27.10 28.20
C ALA A 902 -38.78 28.35 27.31
N SER A 903 -37.74 28.30 26.46
CA SER A 903 -37.31 29.34 25.51
C SER A 903 -37.66 29.05 24.04
N GLY A 904 -38.29 27.92 23.69
CA GLY A 904 -38.58 27.58 22.29
C GLY A 904 -37.32 27.36 21.43
N VAL A 905 -37.34 27.84 20.18
CA VAL A 905 -36.22 27.78 19.21
C VAL A 905 -35.73 29.19 18.83
N PRO A 906 -35.10 29.94 19.75
CA PRO A 906 -34.82 31.36 19.60
C PRO A 906 -33.76 31.71 18.54
N ASN A 907 -33.06 30.72 17.99
CA ASN A 907 -32.00 30.90 16.99
C ASN A 907 -32.42 30.50 15.56
N PHE A 908 -33.70 30.17 15.34
CA PHE A 908 -34.28 29.98 14.01
C PHE A 908 -34.75 31.31 13.41
N ARG A 909 -34.42 31.58 12.15
CA ARG A 909 -34.65 32.86 11.48
C ARG A 909 -35.17 32.67 10.06
N PHE A 910 -36.41 33.09 9.82
CA PHE A 910 -37.13 32.98 8.55
C PHE A 910 -37.35 34.37 7.94
N LEU A 911 -36.74 34.64 6.78
CA LEU A 911 -36.82 35.90 6.03
C LEU A 911 -37.05 35.65 4.54
N ASN A 912 -37.89 36.42 3.86
CA ASN A 912 -38.09 36.32 2.40
C ASN A 912 -38.53 34.92 1.89
N ASN A 913 -39.16 34.05 2.69
CA ASN A 913 -39.63 32.74 2.21
C ASN A 913 -41.09 32.77 1.75
N ILE A 914 -41.47 31.86 0.85
CA ILE A 914 -42.88 31.63 0.44
C ILE A 914 -43.40 30.31 1.00
N PHE A 915 -44.54 30.35 1.70
CA PHE A 915 -45.32 29.19 2.12
C PHE A 915 -46.64 29.11 1.33
N SER A 916 -46.62 28.41 0.19
CA SER A 916 -47.76 28.25 -0.74
C SER A 916 -48.51 26.93 -0.48
N GLY A 917 -49.71 26.97 0.09
CA GLY A 917 -50.54 25.77 0.31
C GLY A 917 -50.13 24.88 1.48
N ALA A 918 -49.10 25.26 2.24
CA ALA A 918 -48.69 24.65 3.52
C ALA A 918 -49.21 25.48 4.69
N VAL A 919 -49.51 24.86 5.85
CA VAL A 919 -49.56 25.64 7.09
C VAL A 919 -48.13 26.01 7.47
N TYR A 920 -47.79 27.31 7.47
CA TYR A 920 -46.40 27.78 7.65
C TYR A 920 -45.69 27.19 8.88
N ILE A 921 -46.40 27.03 10.01
CA ILE A 921 -45.99 26.23 11.16
C ILE A 921 -47.18 25.35 11.58
N ASP A 922 -46.94 24.08 11.95
CA ASP A 922 -48.03 23.18 12.33
C ASP A 922 -48.74 23.55 13.65
N GLN A 923 -49.96 23.03 13.80
CA GLN A 923 -50.84 23.35 14.91
C GLN A 923 -50.30 22.92 16.28
N ALA A 924 -49.53 21.83 16.38
CA ALA A 924 -48.90 21.41 17.62
C ALA A 924 -47.77 22.38 17.99
N THR A 925 -46.81 22.60 17.07
CA THR A 925 -45.68 23.53 17.27
C THR A 925 -46.15 24.94 17.66
N LEU A 926 -47.23 25.45 17.07
CA LEU A 926 -47.81 26.76 17.40
C LEU A 926 -48.37 26.85 18.82
N THR A 927 -48.83 25.76 19.43
CA THR A 927 -49.26 25.78 20.86
C THR A 927 -48.08 25.85 21.83
N LEU A 928 -46.86 25.61 21.35
CA LEU A 928 -45.63 25.65 22.14
C LEU A 928 -44.96 27.03 22.04
N MET A 929 -44.87 27.59 20.82
CA MET A 929 -44.21 28.87 20.56
C MET A 929 -45.19 30.05 20.61
N THR A 930 -45.47 30.55 21.82
CA THR A 930 -46.52 31.58 22.04
C THR A 930 -45.99 32.98 22.36
N ASN A 931 -44.76 33.10 22.89
CA ASN A 931 -44.13 34.37 23.27
C ASN A 931 -43.07 34.81 22.24
N LYS A 932 -42.82 36.13 22.11
CA LYS A 932 -41.86 36.70 21.15
C LYS A 932 -40.45 36.10 21.23
N ALA A 933 -40.01 35.68 22.42
CA ALA A 933 -38.70 35.05 22.61
C ALA A 933 -38.59 33.59 22.14
N MET A 934 -39.68 32.96 21.67
CA MET A 934 -39.70 31.51 21.37
C MET A 934 -39.35 31.14 19.91
N LEU A 935 -39.21 32.12 19.04
CA LEU A 935 -38.71 31.98 17.66
C LEU A 935 -37.91 33.24 17.33
N GLY A 936 -36.73 33.11 16.72
CA GLY A 936 -35.77 34.20 16.59
C GLY A 936 -36.19 35.30 15.63
N ILE A 937 -36.48 34.93 14.38
CA ILE A 937 -37.05 35.82 13.37
C ILE A 937 -38.09 35.03 12.56
N PHE A 938 -39.23 35.64 12.29
CA PHE A 938 -40.18 35.19 11.27
C PHE A 938 -40.85 36.42 10.68
N ASP A 939 -40.21 37.07 9.70
CA ASP A 939 -40.65 38.33 9.11
C ASP A 939 -40.36 38.40 7.59
N TYR A 940 -41.00 39.29 6.84
CA TYR A 940 -40.87 39.40 5.37
C TYR A 940 -41.16 38.08 4.60
N ASN A 941 -41.95 37.15 5.15
CA ASN A 941 -42.34 35.92 4.45
C ASN A 941 -43.74 36.06 3.82
N LEU A 942 -43.96 35.49 2.62
CA LEU A 942 -45.30 35.33 2.06
C LEU A 942 -45.91 34.02 2.56
N ILE A 943 -47.14 34.09 3.06
CA ILE A 943 -47.88 32.97 3.62
C ILE A 943 -49.25 32.90 2.98
N THR A 944 -49.66 31.70 2.59
CA THR A 944 -50.98 31.45 2.00
C THR A 944 -51.84 30.55 2.89
N ALA A 945 -53.13 30.44 2.57
CA ALA A 945 -53.97 29.41 3.17
C ALA A 945 -53.50 27.99 2.77
N PRO A 946 -53.58 26.98 3.64
CA PRO A 946 -54.32 26.95 4.91
C PRO A 946 -53.59 27.63 6.09
N PHE A 947 -54.35 28.42 6.85
CA PHE A 947 -53.88 29.01 8.11
C PHE A 947 -54.20 28.07 9.30
N PRO A 948 -53.47 28.20 10.43
CA PRO A 948 -53.74 27.46 11.66
C PRO A 948 -55.18 27.66 12.17
N THR A 949 -55.75 26.63 12.81
CA THR A 949 -57.13 26.63 13.28
C THR A 949 -57.21 26.31 14.77
N TYR A 950 -57.46 27.34 15.58
CA TYR A 950 -57.68 27.30 17.05
C TYR A 950 -56.42 27.01 17.89
N PRO A 951 -56.22 27.67 19.05
CA PRO A 951 -57.05 28.70 19.68
C PRO A 951 -56.70 30.13 19.23
N ILE A 952 -55.73 30.31 18.33
CA ILE A 952 -55.21 31.63 17.94
C ILE A 952 -56.14 32.36 16.94
N THR A 953 -56.86 33.36 17.43
CA THR A 953 -57.61 34.35 16.61
C THR A 953 -56.72 35.51 16.11
N TYR A 954 -55.46 35.51 16.53
CA TYR A 954 -54.44 36.55 16.29
C TYR A 954 -53.10 35.87 16.05
N ASP A 955 -52.17 36.52 15.37
CA ASP A 955 -50.85 35.95 15.14
C ASP A 955 -49.99 35.85 16.42
N PRO A 956 -49.07 34.87 16.51
CA PRO A 956 -48.14 34.73 17.63
C PRO A 956 -47.26 35.97 17.86
N ALA A 957 -46.79 36.19 19.09
CA ALA A 957 -46.04 37.41 19.43
C ALA A 957 -44.65 37.55 18.77
N TRP A 958 -44.13 36.49 18.13
CA TRP A 958 -42.92 36.51 17.29
C TRP A 958 -43.22 36.75 15.80
N PHE A 959 -44.49 36.77 15.39
CA PHE A 959 -44.88 36.90 13.99
C PHE A 959 -44.63 38.34 13.52
N GLY A 960 -43.66 38.50 12.63
CA GLY A 960 -43.23 39.79 12.10
C GLY A 960 -44.32 40.54 11.34
N ALA A 961 -44.21 41.87 11.35
CA ALA A 961 -45.24 42.77 10.82
C ALA A 961 -45.19 42.94 9.28
N GLN A 962 -44.11 42.48 8.64
CA GLN A 962 -43.89 42.56 7.19
C GLN A 962 -44.22 41.23 6.49
N ASN A 963 -44.66 40.19 7.21
CA ASN A 963 -45.16 38.97 6.60
C ASN A 963 -46.46 39.24 5.81
N ILE A 964 -46.52 38.78 4.57
CA ILE A 964 -47.64 38.98 3.65
C ILE A 964 -48.57 37.78 3.70
N LYS A 965 -49.88 38.00 3.84
CA LYS A 965 -50.90 36.93 3.91
C LYS A 965 -51.86 36.93 2.73
N VAL A 966 -52.02 35.79 2.08
CA VAL A 966 -52.89 35.61 0.90
C VAL A 966 -53.90 34.47 1.15
N GLN A 967 -55.17 34.65 0.78
CA GLN A 967 -56.23 33.65 1.02
C GLN A 967 -56.22 32.45 0.06
N SER A 968 -55.20 32.33 -0.79
CA SER A 968 -55.05 31.22 -1.75
C SER A 968 -53.58 30.95 -2.01
N PRO A 969 -53.17 29.69 -2.26
CA PRO A 969 -51.84 29.36 -2.76
C PRO A 969 -51.51 30.15 -4.02
N ILE A 970 -50.25 30.54 -4.20
CA ILE A 970 -49.80 31.22 -5.44
C ILE A 970 -49.44 30.21 -6.54
N TRP A 971 -49.17 28.96 -6.17
CA TRP A 971 -48.86 27.85 -7.07
C TRP A 971 -49.83 26.67 -6.90
N SER A 972 -49.80 25.74 -7.87
CA SER A 972 -50.45 24.43 -7.73
C SER A 972 -49.91 23.67 -6.51
N THR A 973 -50.84 23.08 -5.74
CA THR A 973 -50.56 22.15 -4.62
C THR A 973 -50.88 20.71 -4.97
N ALA A 974 -51.46 20.47 -6.16
CA ALA A 974 -51.86 19.14 -6.66
C ALA A 974 -50.77 18.48 -7.52
N SER A 975 -49.84 19.29 -8.01
CA SER A 975 -48.67 18.92 -8.83
C SER A 975 -47.49 19.79 -8.43
N MET A 976 -46.27 19.35 -8.73
CA MET A 976 -45.10 20.22 -8.60
C MET A 976 -45.25 21.44 -9.54
N PRO A 977 -45.03 22.68 -9.07
CA PRO A 977 -45.02 23.86 -9.91
C PRO A 977 -43.63 24.11 -10.51
N ASP A 978 -43.60 25.04 -11.46
CA ASP A 978 -42.39 25.73 -11.96
C ASP A 978 -41.70 26.60 -10.89
N PHE A 979 -42.43 26.97 -9.83
CA PHE A 979 -42.07 27.97 -8.81
C PHE A 979 -41.92 29.41 -9.33
N VAL A 980 -42.46 29.71 -10.51
CA VAL A 980 -42.44 31.06 -11.11
C VAL A 980 -43.45 31.95 -10.40
N LEU A 981 -43.08 33.19 -10.06
CA LEU A 981 -44.02 34.15 -9.49
C LEU A 981 -45.01 34.65 -10.56
N PRO A 982 -46.33 34.59 -10.32
CA PRO A 982 -47.30 35.31 -11.15
C PRO A 982 -47.02 36.81 -11.14
N SER A 983 -47.23 37.51 -12.26
CA SER A 983 -46.99 38.96 -12.38
C SER A 983 -47.85 39.86 -11.48
N SER A 984 -48.84 39.27 -10.79
CA SER A 984 -49.66 39.91 -9.75
C SER A 984 -49.32 39.41 -8.33
N SER A 985 -48.18 38.76 -8.14
CA SER A 985 -47.77 38.21 -6.85
C SER A 985 -47.33 39.34 -5.91
N PRO A 986 -47.85 39.39 -4.66
CA PRO A 986 -47.38 40.34 -3.67
C PRO A 986 -46.03 39.93 -3.04
N ALA A 987 -45.35 38.90 -3.59
CA ALA A 987 -43.95 38.61 -3.29
C ALA A 987 -42.97 39.56 -4.00
N ILE A 988 -43.41 40.21 -5.08
CA ILE A 988 -42.56 41.04 -5.93
C ILE A 988 -42.23 42.36 -5.23
N ASP A 989 -40.97 42.79 -5.27
CA ASP A 989 -40.47 44.04 -4.64
C ASP A 989 -40.76 44.11 -3.11
N ALA A 990 -40.81 42.97 -2.41
CA ALA A 990 -41.40 42.86 -1.06
C ALA A 990 -40.49 42.31 0.06
N GLY A 991 -39.29 41.80 -0.25
CA GLY A 991 -38.35 41.24 0.73
C GLY A 991 -37.47 42.27 1.45
N VAL A 992 -36.65 41.79 2.39
CA VAL A 992 -35.53 42.56 2.95
C VAL A 992 -34.24 42.26 2.17
N ASP A 993 -33.43 43.28 1.88
CA ASP A 993 -32.12 43.13 1.23
C ASP A 993 -31.09 42.52 2.20
N LEU A 994 -30.66 41.29 1.89
CA LEU A 994 -29.75 40.47 2.72
C LEU A 994 -28.28 40.55 2.27
N SER A 995 -27.97 41.32 1.22
CA SER A 995 -26.61 41.48 0.67
C SER A 995 -25.73 42.49 1.44
N ARG A 996 -26.38 43.29 2.30
CA ARG A 996 -25.76 44.32 3.14
C ARG A 996 -26.18 44.13 4.61
N GLN A 997 -25.63 44.96 5.49
CA GLN A 997 -26.09 45.03 6.87
C GLN A 997 -27.57 45.45 6.92
N PHE A 998 -28.41 44.61 7.53
CA PHE A 998 -29.86 44.83 7.67
C PHE A 998 -30.27 44.94 9.15
N VAL A 999 -31.54 45.28 9.40
CA VAL A 999 -32.09 45.48 10.75
C VAL A 999 -33.49 44.86 10.85
N ILE A 1000 -33.69 43.98 11.83
CA ILE A 1000 -34.99 43.39 12.20
C ILE A 1000 -35.20 43.65 13.69
N ASP A 1001 -36.39 44.12 14.09
CA ASP A 1001 -36.73 44.42 15.50
C ASP A 1001 -35.76 45.39 16.23
N GLY A 1002 -34.97 46.17 15.47
CA GLY A 1002 -33.93 47.06 16.01
C GLY A 1002 -32.58 46.37 16.29
N VAL A 1003 -32.48 45.06 16.08
CA VAL A 1003 -31.22 44.31 16.06
C VAL A 1003 -30.64 44.36 14.66
N SER A 1004 -29.34 44.65 14.53
CA SER A 1004 -28.65 44.67 13.25
C SER A 1004 -27.88 43.38 12.98
N TYR A 1005 -27.94 42.91 11.75
CA TYR A 1005 -27.37 41.64 11.29
C TYR A 1005 -26.41 41.87 10.12
N ASN A 1006 -25.39 41.02 10.04
CA ASN A 1006 -24.42 41.01 8.93
C ASN A 1006 -25.07 40.48 7.63
N PRO A 1007 -24.49 40.78 6.45
CA PRO A 1007 -24.90 40.14 5.19
C PRO A 1007 -24.94 38.62 5.29
N LEU A 1008 -25.90 37.99 4.60
CA LEU A 1008 -26.02 36.53 4.54
C LEU A 1008 -25.32 35.96 3.28
N PRO A 1009 -24.80 34.72 3.32
CA PRO A 1009 -24.14 34.11 2.17
C PRO A 1009 -25.11 33.92 0.98
N GLY A 1010 -24.54 33.80 -0.22
CA GLY A 1010 -25.30 33.64 -1.46
C GLY A 1010 -25.92 34.93 -2.02
N MET A 1011 -25.97 36.02 -1.24
CA MET A 1011 -26.60 37.30 -1.62
C MET A 1011 -25.53 38.36 -1.93
N ASN A 1012 -25.42 38.77 -3.20
CA ASN A 1012 -24.42 39.75 -3.68
C ASN A 1012 -25.03 41.17 -3.80
N SER A 1013 -24.24 42.23 -3.95
CA SER A 1013 -24.74 43.62 -3.95
C SER A 1013 -25.59 44.05 -5.18
N GLN A 1014 -25.90 43.13 -6.08
CA GLN A 1014 -26.73 43.28 -7.28
C GLN A 1014 -27.63 42.04 -7.49
N TYR A 1015 -28.03 41.37 -6.40
CA TYR A 1015 -28.70 40.07 -6.47
C TYR A 1015 -30.18 40.12 -6.88
N PHE A 1016 -30.77 41.31 -6.89
CA PHE A 1016 -32.14 41.61 -7.31
C PHE A 1016 -32.17 42.87 -8.18
N GLU A 1017 -33.26 43.08 -8.92
CA GLU A 1017 -33.60 44.35 -9.56
C GLU A 1017 -34.80 45.00 -8.85
N GLY A 1018 -35.10 46.27 -9.11
CA GLY A 1018 -36.25 46.95 -8.48
C GLY A 1018 -35.89 47.80 -7.25
N ILE A 1019 -36.79 47.84 -6.26
CA ILE A 1019 -36.66 48.62 -5.01
C ILE A 1019 -36.36 47.75 -3.78
N ALA A 1020 -36.66 46.46 -3.84
CA ALA A 1020 -36.37 45.44 -2.81
C ALA A 1020 -36.34 44.05 -3.49
N PRO A 1021 -35.66 43.04 -2.92
CA PRO A 1021 -35.61 41.71 -3.53
C PRO A 1021 -36.97 41.00 -3.42
N ASP A 1022 -37.22 40.05 -4.31
CA ASP A 1022 -38.44 39.25 -4.28
C ASP A 1022 -38.44 38.24 -3.13
N ILE A 1023 -39.62 38.04 -2.54
CA ILE A 1023 -39.83 36.96 -1.58
C ILE A 1023 -39.85 35.63 -2.36
N GLY A 1024 -39.07 34.64 -1.92
CA GLY A 1024 -38.95 33.33 -2.56
C GLY A 1024 -37.61 33.09 -3.26
N ALA A 1025 -37.55 32.00 -4.01
CA ALA A 1025 -36.32 31.39 -4.54
C ALA A 1025 -35.76 31.99 -5.85
N TYR A 1026 -36.50 32.87 -6.53
CA TYR A 1026 -36.06 33.56 -7.76
C TYR A 1026 -36.74 34.92 -7.88
N GLU A 1027 -36.09 35.85 -8.59
CA GLU A 1027 -36.62 37.16 -8.96
C GLU A 1027 -37.65 37.08 -10.10
N TYR A 1028 -38.69 37.91 -10.03
CA TYR A 1028 -39.60 38.15 -11.15
C TYR A 1028 -39.01 39.16 -12.15
N ILE A 1029 -38.30 38.66 -13.16
CA ILE A 1029 -37.87 39.49 -14.29
C ILE A 1029 -38.98 39.60 -15.34
N SER A 1030 -39.33 40.83 -15.70
CA SER A 1030 -40.38 41.10 -16.68
C SER A 1030 -40.09 40.50 -18.06
N ASN A 1031 -41.12 39.95 -18.72
CA ASN A 1031 -41.06 39.24 -20.01
C ASN A 1031 -40.48 37.81 -19.99
N GLU A 1032 -40.66 37.06 -18.89
CA GLU A 1032 -40.47 35.58 -18.85
C GLU A 1032 -39.02 35.09 -19.11
N VAL A 1033 -38.02 35.95 -18.88
CA VAL A 1033 -36.59 35.61 -19.02
C VAL A 1033 -35.89 35.73 -17.67
N TYR A 1034 -35.60 34.58 -17.05
CA TYR A 1034 -35.13 34.50 -15.67
C TYR A 1034 -33.65 34.82 -15.48
N GLY A 1035 -33.34 35.44 -14.34
CA GLY A 1035 -32.01 35.60 -13.79
C GLY A 1035 -31.93 34.93 -12.42
N ASP A 1036 -30.78 34.36 -12.11
CA ASP A 1036 -30.51 33.77 -10.81
C ASP A 1036 -30.19 34.85 -9.76
N LEU A 1037 -30.83 34.74 -8.59
CA LEU A 1037 -30.58 35.51 -7.35
C LEU A 1037 -29.14 35.38 -6.82
N SER A 1038 -28.22 34.68 -7.49
CA SER A 1038 -26.77 34.82 -7.26
C SER A 1038 -26.20 36.16 -7.73
N GLY A 1039 -26.99 36.97 -8.46
CA GLY A 1039 -26.57 38.26 -9.03
C GLY A 1039 -25.42 38.12 -10.04
N ASN A 1040 -25.37 36.98 -10.72
CA ASN A 1040 -24.26 36.56 -11.55
C ASN A 1040 -24.83 36.08 -12.90
N GLY A 1041 -24.39 36.68 -14.02
CA GLY A 1041 -24.82 36.29 -15.38
C GLY A 1041 -24.23 34.94 -15.85
N ALA A 1042 -24.04 34.01 -14.91
CA ALA A 1042 -22.99 33.01 -14.93
C ALA A 1042 -23.47 31.55 -14.90
N ILE A 1043 -24.76 31.29 -15.14
CA ILE A 1043 -25.23 30.01 -15.71
C ILE A 1043 -24.41 29.68 -16.99
N THR A 1044 -23.88 30.70 -17.66
CA THR A 1044 -22.99 30.56 -18.82
C THR A 1044 -21.56 30.08 -18.52
N ALA A 1045 -21.02 30.27 -17.31
CA ALA A 1045 -19.58 30.10 -17.06
C ALA A 1045 -19.18 28.64 -16.80
N TYR A 1046 -19.97 27.93 -16.00
CA TYR A 1046 -19.70 26.54 -15.61
C TYR A 1046 -20.02 25.57 -16.78
N ASP A 1047 -21.17 25.76 -17.42
CA ASP A 1047 -21.61 24.94 -18.55
C ASP A 1047 -20.81 25.17 -19.83
N ALA A 1048 -20.35 26.40 -20.11
CA ALA A 1048 -19.43 26.63 -21.23
C ALA A 1048 -18.06 25.95 -21.01
N GLY A 1049 -17.59 25.86 -19.77
CA GLY A 1049 -16.41 25.08 -19.41
C GLY A 1049 -16.61 23.59 -19.73
N LEU A 1050 -17.69 23.01 -19.21
CA LEU A 1050 -18.07 21.61 -19.46
C LEU A 1050 -18.30 21.29 -20.95
N ALA A 1051 -18.85 22.22 -21.73
CA ALA A 1051 -19.08 22.03 -23.17
C ALA A 1051 -17.78 22.08 -23.99
N LEU A 1052 -16.82 22.93 -23.61
CA LEU A 1052 -15.52 23.05 -24.30
C LEU A 1052 -14.60 21.86 -23.98
N GLU A 1053 -14.60 21.34 -22.74
CA GLU A 1053 -13.84 20.13 -22.39
C GLU A 1053 -14.35 18.86 -23.11
N GLN A 1054 -15.59 18.86 -23.61
CA GLN A 1054 -16.15 17.77 -24.42
C GLN A 1054 -15.86 17.91 -25.93
N GLY A 1055 -15.09 18.91 -26.36
CA GLY A 1055 -14.66 19.06 -27.77
C GLY A 1055 -15.78 19.44 -28.75
N LYS A 1056 -16.90 19.96 -28.25
CA LYS A 1056 -18.04 20.45 -29.06
C LYS A 1056 -17.78 21.86 -29.58
N THR A 1057 -18.46 22.24 -30.67
CA THR A 1057 -18.36 23.59 -31.22
C THR A 1057 -19.10 24.62 -30.35
N THR A 1058 -18.75 25.90 -30.52
CA THR A 1058 -19.40 27.01 -29.79
C THR A 1058 -20.88 27.21 -30.12
N LEU A 1059 -21.41 26.62 -31.20
CA LEU A 1059 -22.86 26.55 -31.44
C LEU A 1059 -23.52 25.45 -30.59
N GLU A 1060 -22.93 24.24 -30.55
CA GLU A 1060 -23.48 23.10 -29.80
C GLU A 1060 -23.47 23.37 -28.28
N ALA A 1061 -22.49 24.12 -27.78
CA ALA A 1061 -22.47 24.62 -26.40
C ALA A 1061 -23.69 25.52 -26.10
N ALA A 1062 -24.05 26.41 -27.04
CA ALA A 1062 -25.22 27.28 -26.90
C ALA A 1062 -26.55 26.50 -27.01
N GLU A 1063 -26.63 25.48 -27.88
CA GLU A 1063 -27.81 24.59 -27.96
C GLU A 1063 -28.02 23.76 -26.69
N ILE A 1064 -26.95 23.39 -25.97
CA ILE A 1064 -27.06 22.68 -24.69
C ILE A 1064 -27.60 23.64 -23.60
N GLY A 1065 -27.08 24.87 -23.51
CA GLY A 1065 -27.63 25.89 -22.62
C GLY A 1065 -29.10 26.21 -22.92
N GLN A 1066 -29.49 26.25 -24.19
CA GLN A 1066 -30.90 26.41 -24.60
C GLN A 1066 -31.77 25.19 -24.30
N LYS A 1067 -31.22 23.98 -24.18
CA LYS A 1067 -31.96 22.78 -23.75
C LYS A 1067 -32.15 22.72 -22.23
N ALA A 1068 -31.20 23.22 -21.45
CA ALA A 1068 -31.40 23.43 -20.01
C ALA A 1068 -32.53 24.46 -19.77
N ALA A 1069 -32.56 25.55 -20.54
CA ALA A 1069 -33.66 26.51 -20.58
C ALA A 1069 -34.92 26.02 -21.34
N GLY A 1070 -34.96 24.75 -21.76
CA GLY A 1070 -36.03 24.14 -22.57
C GLY A 1070 -36.79 23.01 -21.85
N LEU A 1071 -36.58 22.85 -20.54
CA LEU A 1071 -37.33 21.96 -19.65
C LEU A 1071 -38.13 22.74 -18.58
N SER A 1072 -38.45 24.00 -18.89
CA SER A 1072 -39.45 24.84 -18.21
C SER A 1072 -40.87 24.45 -18.63
#